data_AF-A0A0F9KXG2-F1
#
_entry.id   AF-A0A0F9KXG2-F1
#
_cell.length_a   1.000
_cell.length_b   1.000
_cell.length_c   1.000
_cell.angle_alpha   90.00
_cell.angle_beta   90.00
_cell.angle_gamma   90.00
#
_symmetry.space_group_name_H-M   'P 1'
#
loop_
_entity.id
_entity.type
_entity.pdbx_description
1 polymer ?
#
loop_
_entity_poly.entity_id
_entity_poly.type
_entity_poly.pdbx_seq_one_letter_code
_entity_poly.pdbx_strand_id
1 'polypeptide(L)'
;ELFFTPIELGSEPAQKMRADYSDAQKWSRKPRKRRVKPSPKERIEHWLERSEKGEPQAWCALLDAMTLEDTSTHYGAVPLDVQTLPGWQNADASTRQRLLAAAHRLVRVGPIDPLKWLREPHRWGTFHIAAYAALLLLKNEEPATYDALPGWVWERHVATVLCAPFFDGEDDQKSQHEEVAFRCYQQAKNAMLFYLPVQIDAEDRAEGDRHISCDRKLGQCWDDDLKRALHDKLIEAQTYWRTTTFDQIAALLLIHEYQPTREVLVGMVRSVTEGVCPNLERAMIAAAGLIAHSPDAAWSIIWPAVLTNRDFGRELLMSVADGLHHNAAEVASKLTDGQLGDLFVWLAKEFPYSQDREHDGVYSPDRDDSARDFRDGLLSFLENRGTPASVQAIEQAAESLSELDWLRSTVVEARKNALRRTWKPCTPAEFLQVTTQPGTRLVRNAQELQDVLMAAIGRLEVKLQGETPAAPDLWDQTDRTRGQEKFRPKDENHLSDWIKRGLEDELKGLGIVVAREVEIRRGEGVGTGEATDIHVTAMVPGLTEGNFDRVRVIIEAKGCWHTKLNTAMQTQLVARYLKDNQCQYGIYLVGWYVCPQWDDSDYRKGRVPRWSLEEARGNFQKQAEHLSKGGLSIQSVVVNATLR
;
A
#
# COMPACT_ATOMS: atom_id res chain seq x y z
N GLU A 1 -12.58 54.71 -20.35
CA GLU A 1 -11.77 55.89 -19.99
C GLU A 1 -10.63 55.45 -19.09
N LEU A 2 -9.41 55.92 -19.33
CA LEU A 2 -8.21 55.53 -18.60
C LEU A 2 -8.21 56.19 -17.20
N PHE A 3 -7.98 55.38 -16.17
CA PHE A 3 -8.07 55.72 -14.72
C PHE A 3 -7.19 56.90 -14.25
N PHE A 4 -6.33 57.46 -15.11
CA PHE A 4 -5.37 58.54 -14.79
C PHE A 4 -5.37 59.67 -15.82
N THR A 5 -6.56 60.16 -16.19
CA THR A 5 -6.65 61.37 -17.02
C THR A 5 -6.54 62.62 -16.14
N PRO A 6 -5.63 63.57 -16.40
CA PRO A 6 -5.49 64.78 -15.59
C PRO A 6 -6.76 65.63 -15.64
N ILE A 7 -7.29 65.98 -14.47
CA ILE A 7 -8.52 66.77 -14.33
C ILE A 7 -8.15 68.21 -13.98
N GLU A 8 -8.63 69.14 -14.79
CA GLU A 8 -8.41 70.57 -14.58
C GLU A 8 -9.19 71.07 -13.35
N LEU A 9 -8.54 71.79 -12.44
CA LEU A 9 -9.03 72.07 -11.09
C LEU A 9 -10.35 72.85 -11.02
N GLY A 10 -10.72 73.60 -12.06
CA GLY A 10 -11.97 74.38 -12.16
C GLY A 10 -13.09 73.71 -12.96
N SER A 11 -12.84 72.53 -13.53
CA SER A 11 -13.78 71.82 -14.40
C SER A 11 -14.97 71.24 -13.64
N GLU A 12 -16.07 70.98 -14.36
CA GLU A 12 -17.28 70.36 -13.82
C GLU A 12 -17.03 68.98 -13.17
N PRO A 13 -16.19 68.09 -13.75
CA PRO A 13 -15.79 66.84 -13.09
C PRO A 13 -15.05 67.06 -11.76
N ALA A 14 -14.17 68.06 -11.67
CA ALA A 14 -13.46 68.37 -10.42
C ALA A 14 -14.42 68.87 -9.33
N GLN A 15 -15.45 69.64 -9.69
CA GLN A 15 -16.48 70.08 -8.74
C GLN A 15 -17.33 68.90 -8.25
N LYS A 16 -17.74 68.01 -9.16
CA LYS A 16 -18.49 66.80 -8.81
C LYS A 16 -17.69 65.89 -7.88
N MET A 17 -16.40 65.64 -8.17
CA MET A 17 -15.55 64.84 -7.29
C MET A 17 -15.34 65.48 -5.91
N ARG A 18 -15.26 66.82 -5.81
CA ARG A 18 -15.21 67.50 -4.50
C ARG A 18 -16.54 67.39 -3.75
N ALA A 19 -17.67 67.47 -4.44
CA ALA A 19 -18.99 67.28 -3.86
C ALA A 19 -19.15 65.83 -3.35
N ASP A 20 -18.79 64.85 -4.17
CA ASP A 20 -18.82 63.42 -3.82
C ASP A 20 -17.87 63.12 -2.65
N TYR A 21 -16.67 63.72 -2.64
CA TYR A 21 -15.72 63.59 -1.52
C TYR A 21 -16.23 64.26 -0.24
N SER A 22 -16.86 65.43 -0.35
CA SER A 22 -17.46 66.13 0.78
C SER A 22 -18.66 65.35 1.35
N ASP A 23 -19.49 64.75 0.49
CA ASP A 23 -20.58 63.91 0.92
C ASP A 23 -20.05 62.61 1.53
N ALA A 24 -19.05 61.96 0.91
CA ALA A 24 -18.35 60.82 1.50
C ALA A 24 -17.75 61.16 2.88
N GLN A 25 -17.21 62.38 3.08
CA GLN A 25 -16.76 62.85 4.41
C GLN A 25 -17.90 63.07 5.40
N LYS A 26 -19.09 63.51 4.95
CA LYS A 26 -20.28 63.59 5.81
C LYS A 26 -20.73 62.20 6.28
N TRP A 27 -20.62 61.18 5.42
CA TRP A 27 -20.89 59.78 5.75
C TRP A 27 -19.74 59.11 6.52
N SER A 28 -18.50 59.58 6.40
CA SER A 28 -17.33 59.05 7.13
C SER A 28 -17.16 59.62 8.55
N ARG A 29 -17.86 60.72 8.87
CA ARG A 29 -17.99 61.22 10.25
C ARG A 29 -18.79 60.21 11.06
N LYS A 30 -18.09 59.28 11.73
CA LYS A 30 -18.68 58.31 12.67
C LYS A 30 -19.63 59.07 13.62
N PRO A 31 -20.95 58.85 13.58
CA PRO A 31 -21.85 59.50 14.51
C PRO A 31 -21.41 59.15 15.94
N ARG A 32 -21.52 60.11 16.86
CA ARG A 32 -21.35 59.82 18.31
C ARG A 32 -22.26 58.65 18.64
N LYS A 33 -21.68 57.50 19.00
CA LYS A 33 -22.44 56.28 19.33
C LYS A 33 -23.43 56.63 20.44
N ARG A 34 -24.72 56.60 20.13
CA ARG A 34 -25.78 56.87 21.11
C ARG A 34 -25.86 55.67 22.05
N ARG A 35 -25.93 55.93 23.36
CA ARG A 35 -26.15 54.85 24.33
C ARG A 35 -27.52 54.22 24.12
N VAL A 36 -27.59 52.89 24.23
CA VAL A 36 -28.84 52.15 24.18
C VAL A 36 -29.71 52.51 25.37
N LYS A 37 -31.01 52.74 25.11
CA LYS A 37 -32.02 52.97 26.15
C LYS A 37 -33.17 51.98 25.97
N PRO A 38 -33.64 51.30 27.02
CA PRO A 38 -32.98 51.13 28.33
C PRO A 38 -31.58 50.52 28.17
N SER A 39 -30.68 50.78 29.13
CA SER A 39 -29.32 50.23 29.13
C SER A 39 -29.33 48.70 29.15
N PRO A 40 -28.26 48.02 28.69
CA PRO A 40 -28.18 46.56 28.75
C PRO A 40 -28.45 46.00 30.16
N LYS A 41 -27.92 46.65 31.20
CA LYS A 41 -28.16 46.27 32.60
C LYS A 41 -29.63 46.36 33.00
N GLU A 42 -30.32 47.45 32.66
CA GLU A 42 -31.75 47.61 32.94
C GLU A 42 -32.61 46.57 32.20
N ARG A 43 -32.20 46.18 30.97
CA ARG A 43 -32.88 45.13 30.21
C ARG A 43 -32.70 43.76 30.85
N ILE A 44 -31.47 43.43 31.27
CA ILE A 44 -31.17 42.18 31.98
C ILE A 44 -31.98 42.12 33.28
N GLU A 45 -31.98 43.19 34.07
CA GLU A 45 -32.77 43.28 35.31
C GLU A 45 -34.26 43.03 35.07
N HIS A 46 -34.84 43.70 34.07
CA HIS A 46 -36.26 43.52 33.71
C HIS A 46 -36.60 42.06 33.41
N TRP A 47 -35.76 41.37 32.63
CA TRP A 47 -36.03 39.97 32.27
C TRP A 47 -35.71 38.98 33.40
N LEU A 48 -34.77 39.31 34.29
CA LEU A 48 -34.54 38.54 35.53
C LEU A 48 -35.77 38.59 36.43
N GLU A 49 -36.37 39.76 36.65
CA GLU A 49 -37.60 39.90 37.43
C GLU A 49 -38.75 39.05 36.87
N ARG A 50 -38.87 38.98 35.54
CA ARG A 50 -39.88 38.12 34.89
C ARG A 50 -39.57 36.64 35.07
N SER A 51 -38.31 36.25 34.94
CA SER A 51 -37.89 34.87 35.22
C SER A 51 -38.21 34.47 36.66
N GLU A 52 -37.96 35.35 37.63
CA GLU A 52 -38.23 35.14 39.05
C GLU A 52 -39.72 35.02 39.38
N LYS A 53 -40.59 35.65 38.57
CA LYS A 53 -42.05 35.46 38.62
C LYS A 53 -42.52 34.14 37.99
N GLY A 54 -41.61 33.27 37.57
CA GLY A 54 -41.92 31.95 37.03
C GLY A 54 -42.12 31.91 35.51
N GLU A 55 -41.60 32.90 34.77
CA GLU A 55 -41.64 32.91 33.30
C GLU A 55 -40.35 32.32 32.68
N PRO A 56 -40.28 31.01 32.36
CA PRO A 56 -39.05 30.41 31.86
C PRO A 56 -38.62 30.93 30.49
N GLN A 57 -39.55 31.38 29.64
CA GLN A 57 -39.26 32.00 28.34
C GLN A 57 -38.44 33.29 28.44
N ALA A 58 -38.40 33.94 29.62
CA ALA A 58 -37.59 35.13 29.84
C ALA A 58 -36.10 34.87 29.59
N TRP A 59 -35.63 33.63 29.70
CA TRP A 59 -34.25 33.26 29.37
C TRP A 59 -33.85 33.59 27.93
N CYS A 60 -34.75 33.40 26.95
CA CYS A 60 -34.45 33.74 25.56
C CYS A 60 -34.17 35.25 25.40
N ALA A 61 -35.00 36.07 26.03
CA ALA A 61 -34.84 37.52 26.02
C ALA A 61 -33.63 38.00 26.86
N LEU A 62 -33.25 37.24 27.89
CA LEU A 62 -32.00 37.46 28.64
C LEU A 62 -30.78 37.23 27.74
N LEU A 63 -30.75 36.13 26.97
CA LEU A 63 -29.66 35.87 26.01
C LEU A 63 -29.53 37.01 25.01
N ASP A 64 -30.64 37.44 24.39
CA ASP A 64 -30.65 38.59 23.48
C ASP A 64 -30.13 39.86 24.16
N ALA A 65 -30.64 40.18 25.37
CA ALA A 65 -30.20 41.35 26.12
C ALA A 65 -28.71 41.32 26.47
N MET A 66 -28.15 40.14 26.77
CA MET A 66 -26.75 39.96 27.09
C MET A 66 -25.82 40.13 25.88
N THR A 67 -26.33 40.11 24.65
CA THR A 67 -25.55 40.46 23.45
C THR A 67 -25.23 41.96 23.33
N LEU A 68 -25.95 42.81 24.08
CA LEU A 68 -25.82 44.27 23.95
C LEU A 68 -24.66 44.81 24.79
N GLU A 69 -23.88 45.69 24.17
CA GLU A 69 -23.02 46.66 24.85
C GLU A 69 -23.75 48.01 24.98
N ASP A 70 -23.19 48.92 25.78
CA ASP A 70 -23.76 50.26 26.01
C ASP A 70 -24.05 51.05 24.74
N THR A 71 -23.38 50.72 23.63
CA THR A 71 -23.49 51.42 22.35
C THR A 71 -23.98 50.56 21.18
N SER A 72 -24.49 49.36 21.45
CA SER A 72 -25.02 48.46 20.42
C SER A 72 -26.21 49.07 19.67
N THR A 73 -26.33 48.82 18.37
CA THR A 73 -27.47 49.32 17.57
C THR A 73 -28.56 48.29 17.32
N HIS A 74 -28.25 47.02 17.57
CA HIS A 74 -29.10 45.85 17.38
C HIS A 74 -28.60 44.73 18.31
N TYR A 75 -29.46 43.74 18.57
CA TYR A 75 -29.04 42.49 19.21
C TYR A 75 -28.01 41.77 18.34
N GLY A 76 -27.03 41.15 18.99
CA GLY A 76 -26.04 40.30 18.34
C GLY A 76 -26.54 38.87 18.12
N ALA A 77 -25.71 38.05 17.50
CA ALA A 77 -25.92 36.61 17.50
C ALA A 77 -25.65 36.07 18.90
N VAL A 78 -26.52 35.16 19.38
CA VAL A 78 -26.33 34.48 20.66
C VAL A 78 -25.41 33.26 20.44
N PRO A 79 -24.20 33.25 21.01
CA PRO A 79 -23.33 32.08 20.99
C PRO A 79 -23.87 31.00 21.95
N LEU A 80 -23.45 29.76 21.77
CA LEU A 80 -23.78 28.66 22.69
C LEU A 80 -23.06 28.81 24.04
N ASP A 81 -21.82 29.31 24.03
CA ASP A 81 -21.12 29.70 25.24
C ASP A 81 -21.54 31.10 25.70
N VAL A 82 -22.52 31.13 26.62
CA VAL A 82 -23.08 32.34 27.22
C VAL A 82 -22.02 33.16 27.96
N GLN A 83 -20.92 32.54 28.44
CA GLN A 83 -19.90 33.24 29.21
C GLN A 83 -19.10 34.25 28.36
N THR A 84 -19.14 34.10 27.03
CA THR A 84 -18.56 35.03 26.07
C THR A 84 -19.38 36.32 25.90
N LEU A 85 -20.64 36.34 26.33
CA LEU A 85 -21.52 37.48 26.11
C LEU A 85 -21.15 38.69 26.98
N PRO A 86 -21.19 39.92 26.44
CA PRO A 86 -20.93 41.15 27.19
C PRO A 86 -21.77 41.27 28.47
N GLY A 87 -23.03 40.86 28.42
CA GLY A 87 -23.93 40.89 29.57
C GLY A 87 -23.50 39.97 30.71
N TRP A 88 -22.89 38.82 30.41
CA TRP A 88 -22.33 37.92 31.42
C TRP A 88 -21.04 38.48 32.01
N GLN A 89 -20.12 38.93 31.14
CA GLN A 89 -18.82 39.46 31.54
C GLN A 89 -18.95 40.69 32.45
N ASN A 90 -19.90 41.58 32.15
CA ASN A 90 -20.14 42.81 32.92
C ASN A 90 -21.08 42.61 34.13
N ALA A 91 -21.70 41.44 34.30
CA ALA A 91 -22.56 41.14 35.43
C ALA A 91 -21.75 40.93 36.72
N ASP A 92 -22.26 41.46 37.84
CA ASP A 92 -21.73 41.16 39.17
C ASP A 92 -22.16 39.76 39.65
N ALA A 93 -21.58 39.29 40.77
CA ALA A 93 -21.85 37.96 41.30
C ALA A 93 -23.33 37.72 41.60
N SER A 94 -24.06 38.73 42.08
CA SER A 94 -25.50 38.63 42.36
C SER A 94 -26.30 38.45 41.07
N THR A 95 -25.99 39.24 40.04
CA THR A 95 -26.64 39.15 38.73
C THR A 95 -26.35 37.80 38.07
N ARG A 96 -25.09 37.31 38.14
CA ARG A 96 -24.72 35.98 37.62
C ARG A 96 -25.48 34.85 38.31
N GLN A 97 -25.63 34.90 39.64
CA GLN A 97 -26.42 33.90 40.36
C GLN A 97 -27.90 33.91 39.92
N ARG A 98 -28.48 35.08 39.67
CA ARG A 98 -29.86 35.21 39.17
C ARG A 98 -30.00 34.70 37.73
N LEU A 99 -28.98 34.91 36.88
CA LEU A 99 -28.90 34.33 35.54
C LEU A 99 -28.82 32.80 35.58
N LEU A 100 -28.00 32.22 36.47
CA LEU A 100 -27.94 30.77 36.68
C LEU A 100 -29.30 30.21 37.14
N ALA A 101 -29.98 30.90 38.06
CA ALA A 101 -31.33 30.52 38.49
C ALA A 101 -32.36 30.59 37.33
N ALA A 102 -32.22 31.56 36.42
CA ALA A 102 -33.05 31.66 35.22
C ALA A 102 -32.77 30.51 34.23
N ALA A 103 -31.50 30.14 34.03
CA ALA A 103 -31.09 28.99 33.22
C ALA A 103 -31.69 27.68 33.76
N HIS A 104 -31.59 27.46 35.08
CA HIS A 104 -32.24 26.32 35.77
C HIS A 104 -33.75 26.26 35.52
N ARG A 105 -34.44 27.41 35.63
CA ARG A 105 -35.88 27.48 35.35
C ARG A 105 -36.21 27.11 33.91
N LEU A 106 -35.46 27.62 32.93
CA LEU A 106 -35.70 27.23 31.53
C LEU A 106 -35.51 25.73 31.35
N VAL A 107 -34.39 25.17 31.84
CA VAL A 107 -34.07 23.75 31.67
C VAL A 107 -35.13 22.85 32.33
N ARG A 108 -35.70 23.26 33.47
CA ARG A 108 -36.71 22.44 34.19
C ARG A 108 -38.13 22.61 33.67
N VAL A 109 -38.58 23.85 33.42
CA VAL A 109 -40.01 24.14 33.16
C VAL A 109 -40.26 24.92 31.86
N GLY A 110 -39.22 25.20 31.06
CA GLY A 110 -39.34 25.90 29.80
C GLY A 110 -40.20 25.17 28.76
N PRO A 111 -40.86 25.86 27.82
CA PRO A 111 -41.75 25.27 26.82
C PRO A 111 -40.98 24.58 25.70
N ILE A 112 -40.26 23.51 26.05
CA ILE A 112 -39.43 22.73 25.15
C ILE A 112 -40.26 21.54 24.69
N ASP A 113 -40.58 21.57 23.40
CA ASP A 113 -41.28 20.49 22.74
C ASP A 113 -40.25 19.60 22.03
N PRO A 114 -40.00 18.38 22.55
CA PRO A 114 -39.05 17.45 21.98
C PRO A 114 -39.53 16.84 20.64
N LEU A 115 -40.74 17.14 20.18
CA LEU A 115 -41.27 16.71 18.88
C LEU A 115 -41.42 17.88 17.90
N LYS A 116 -41.17 19.12 18.32
CA LYS A 116 -41.31 20.29 17.42
C LYS A 116 -40.38 20.18 16.21
N TRP A 117 -39.16 19.72 16.42
CA TRP A 117 -38.18 19.56 15.36
C TRP A 117 -38.56 18.49 14.33
N LEU A 118 -39.41 17.51 14.69
CA LEU A 118 -39.93 16.52 13.72
C LEU A 118 -40.89 17.14 12.71
N ARG A 119 -41.61 18.19 13.12
CA ARG A 119 -42.56 18.91 12.26
C ARG A 119 -41.87 19.99 11.44
N GLU A 120 -40.78 20.54 11.95
CA GLU A 120 -39.98 21.57 11.31
C GLU A 120 -38.49 21.20 11.35
N PRO A 121 -38.07 20.12 10.66
CA PRO A 121 -36.67 19.78 10.57
C PRO A 121 -35.92 20.97 9.98
N HIS A 122 -34.77 21.31 10.56
CA HIS A 122 -33.91 22.46 10.19
C HIS A 122 -34.33 23.84 10.69
N ARG A 123 -35.45 23.97 11.40
CA ARG A 123 -35.71 25.17 12.21
C ARG A 123 -35.33 24.88 13.64
N TRP A 124 -34.05 25.06 13.94
CA TRP A 124 -33.60 25.10 15.33
C TRP A 124 -34.19 26.35 15.98
N GLY A 125 -35.32 26.15 16.66
CA GLY A 125 -36.07 27.26 17.25
C GLY A 125 -35.23 27.96 18.32
N THR A 126 -35.48 29.25 18.51
CA THR A 126 -34.82 30.08 19.54
C THR A 126 -34.80 29.42 20.92
N PHE A 127 -35.86 28.67 21.28
CA PHE A 127 -35.95 27.95 22.55
C PHE A 127 -34.98 26.78 22.69
N HIS A 128 -34.68 26.04 21.62
CA HIS A 128 -33.75 24.92 21.67
C HIS A 128 -32.30 25.42 21.78
N ILE A 129 -31.95 26.48 21.06
CA ILE A 129 -30.65 27.18 21.21
C ILE A 129 -30.50 27.65 22.65
N ALA A 130 -31.53 28.34 23.17
CA ALA A 130 -31.49 28.91 24.50
C ALA A 130 -31.43 27.84 25.60
N ALA A 131 -32.10 26.70 25.40
CA ALA A 131 -32.05 25.56 26.31
C ALA A 131 -30.67 24.88 26.30
N TYR A 132 -30.07 24.68 25.13
CA TYR A 132 -28.73 24.11 25.03
C TYR A 132 -27.69 25.04 25.67
N ALA A 133 -27.76 26.33 25.40
CA ALA A 133 -26.90 27.35 26.03
C ALA A 133 -27.05 27.38 27.55
N ALA A 134 -28.28 27.18 28.06
CA ALA A 134 -28.51 27.02 29.51
C ALA A 134 -27.83 25.76 30.07
N LEU A 135 -27.91 24.61 29.38
CA LEU A 135 -27.22 23.38 29.82
C LEU A 135 -25.70 23.56 29.87
N LEU A 136 -25.09 24.18 28.85
CA LEU A 136 -23.66 24.48 28.83
C LEU A 136 -23.26 25.45 29.95
N LEU A 137 -24.02 26.53 30.15
CA LEU A 137 -23.73 27.47 31.23
C LEU A 137 -23.77 26.79 32.60
N LEU A 138 -24.76 25.94 32.85
CA LEU A 138 -24.88 25.20 34.10
C LEU A 138 -23.74 24.19 34.29
N LYS A 139 -23.32 23.51 33.22
CA LYS A 139 -22.16 22.61 33.25
C LYS A 139 -20.89 23.34 33.67
N ASN A 140 -20.67 24.54 33.13
CA ASN A 140 -19.42 25.29 33.35
C ASN A 140 -19.39 26.03 34.71
N GLU A 141 -20.53 26.57 35.15
CA GLU A 141 -20.59 27.42 36.36
C GLU A 141 -21.12 26.68 37.61
N GLU A 142 -21.95 25.66 37.44
CA GLU A 142 -22.54 24.88 38.54
C GLU A 142 -22.47 23.35 38.29
N PRO A 143 -21.26 22.76 38.14
CA PRO A 143 -21.10 21.35 37.75
C PRO A 143 -21.82 20.39 38.69
N ALA A 144 -21.77 20.63 40.02
CA ALA A 144 -22.48 19.78 40.99
C ALA A 144 -24.01 19.82 40.82
N THR A 145 -24.58 20.98 40.48
CA THR A 145 -26.03 21.11 40.24
C THR A 145 -26.42 20.52 38.89
N TYR A 146 -25.58 20.71 37.87
CA TYR A 146 -25.73 20.09 36.55
C TYR A 146 -25.71 18.57 36.65
N ASP A 147 -24.77 18.00 37.42
CA ASP A 147 -24.70 16.57 37.67
C ASP A 147 -25.92 16.07 38.44
N ALA A 148 -26.50 16.88 39.33
CA ALA A 148 -27.70 16.53 40.07
C ALA A 148 -29.02 16.72 39.29
N LEU A 149 -28.98 17.11 38.00
CA LEU A 149 -30.19 17.25 37.19
C LEU A 149 -30.89 15.88 37.02
N PRO A 150 -32.19 15.77 37.33
CA PRO A 150 -32.91 14.49 37.28
C PRO A 150 -33.15 14.02 35.84
N GLY A 151 -33.26 12.70 35.65
CA GLY A 151 -33.41 12.07 34.31
C GLY A 151 -34.53 12.65 33.44
N TRP A 152 -35.70 13.00 34.01
CA TRP A 152 -36.81 13.60 33.25
C TRP A 152 -36.46 14.95 32.62
N VAL A 153 -35.51 15.71 33.21
CA VAL A 153 -34.99 16.93 32.59
C VAL A 153 -34.25 16.53 31.32
N TRP A 154 -33.33 15.59 31.42
CA TRP A 154 -32.57 15.10 30.27
C TRP A 154 -33.48 14.53 29.18
N GLU A 155 -34.51 13.75 29.53
CA GLU A 155 -35.51 13.23 28.59
C GLU A 155 -36.19 14.35 27.77
N ARG A 156 -36.50 15.48 28.41
CA ARG A 156 -37.09 16.66 27.75
C ARG A 156 -36.13 17.31 26.75
N HIS A 157 -34.83 17.22 27.00
CA HIS A 157 -33.78 17.89 26.22
C HIS A 157 -33.05 16.98 25.25
N VAL A 158 -33.35 15.68 25.18
CA VAL A 158 -32.69 14.74 24.25
C VAL A 158 -32.66 15.31 22.82
N ALA A 159 -33.81 15.76 22.32
CA ALA A 159 -33.91 16.37 21.00
C ALA A 159 -33.04 17.63 20.84
N THR A 160 -32.97 18.47 21.89
CA THR A 160 -32.14 19.68 21.92
C THR A 160 -30.66 19.33 21.79
N VAL A 161 -30.21 18.31 22.52
CA VAL A 161 -28.82 17.83 22.50
C VAL A 161 -28.50 17.23 21.14
N LEU A 162 -29.33 16.30 20.65
CA LEU A 162 -29.16 15.63 19.37
C LEU A 162 -29.14 16.58 18.16
N CYS A 163 -30.00 17.61 18.16
CA CYS A 163 -30.13 18.56 17.04
C CYS A 163 -29.17 19.76 17.09
N ALA A 164 -28.28 19.86 18.10
CA ALA A 164 -27.38 20.99 18.19
C ALA A 164 -26.43 21.05 16.96
N PRO A 165 -26.24 22.22 16.30
CA PRO A 165 -25.37 22.43 15.18
C PRO A 165 -23.95 22.69 15.69
N PHE A 166 -23.30 21.62 16.09
CA PHE A 166 -21.85 21.60 16.17
C PHE A 166 -21.34 21.14 14.81
N PHE A 167 -21.18 22.09 13.90
CA PHE A 167 -20.63 21.85 12.58
C PHE A 167 -19.42 22.78 12.42
N ASP A 168 -18.24 22.18 12.44
CA ASP A 168 -16.91 22.78 12.19
C ASP A 168 -16.39 23.76 13.27
N GLY A 169 -16.75 23.54 14.54
CA GLY A 169 -16.13 24.25 15.67
C GLY A 169 -14.71 23.77 15.98
N GLU A 170 -13.90 24.61 16.63
CA GLU A 170 -12.59 24.24 17.19
C GLU A 170 -12.74 23.00 18.11
N ASP A 171 -11.68 22.17 18.23
CA ASP A 171 -11.69 20.88 18.95
C ASP A 171 -12.37 20.96 20.34
N ASP A 172 -12.18 22.07 21.05
CA ASP A 172 -12.76 22.32 22.37
C ASP A 172 -14.30 22.33 22.39
N GLN A 173 -14.96 22.84 21.34
CA GLN A 173 -16.43 22.88 21.27
C GLN A 173 -17.02 21.49 21.04
N LYS A 174 -16.34 20.67 20.25
CA LYS A 174 -16.73 19.27 20.02
C LYS A 174 -16.66 18.48 21.33
N SER A 175 -15.55 18.59 22.07
CA SER A 175 -15.40 17.90 23.35
C SER A 175 -16.47 18.31 24.38
N GLN A 176 -16.80 19.60 24.46
CA GLN A 176 -17.88 20.06 25.33
C GLN A 176 -19.24 19.47 24.94
N HIS A 177 -19.53 19.37 23.64
CA HIS A 177 -20.76 18.76 23.17
C HIS A 177 -20.85 17.27 23.52
N GLU A 178 -19.78 16.51 23.28
CA GLU A 178 -19.72 15.07 23.58
C GLU A 178 -19.95 14.77 25.07
N GLU A 179 -19.45 15.64 25.97
CA GLU A 179 -19.71 15.52 27.41
C GLU A 179 -21.20 15.74 27.77
N VAL A 180 -21.85 16.72 27.13
CA VAL A 180 -23.29 16.97 27.31
C VAL A 180 -24.11 15.81 26.73
N ALA A 181 -23.73 15.32 25.54
CA ALA A 181 -24.37 14.17 24.90
C ALA A 181 -24.25 12.92 25.76
N PHE A 182 -23.06 12.64 26.29
CA PHE A 182 -22.82 11.52 27.18
C PHE A 182 -23.62 11.62 28.49
N ARG A 183 -23.70 12.82 29.08
CA ARG A 183 -24.53 13.02 30.28
C ARG A 183 -26.01 12.80 29.98
N CYS A 184 -26.49 13.31 28.85
CA CYS A 184 -27.86 13.08 28.39
C CYS A 184 -28.12 11.58 28.18
N TYR A 185 -27.18 10.86 27.56
CA TYR A 185 -27.28 9.41 27.38
C TYR A 185 -27.34 8.65 28.71
N GLN A 186 -26.49 9.00 29.69
CA GLN A 186 -26.50 8.36 31.01
C GLN A 186 -27.83 8.54 31.75
N GLN A 187 -28.46 9.71 31.62
CA GLN A 187 -29.65 10.09 32.38
C GLN A 187 -30.97 9.80 31.65
N ALA A 188 -30.94 9.71 30.32
CA ALA A 188 -32.11 9.58 29.45
C ALA A 188 -31.89 8.61 28.29
N LYS A 189 -31.14 7.52 28.53
CA LYS A 189 -30.76 6.51 27.53
C LYS A 189 -31.91 6.07 26.62
N ASN A 190 -33.02 5.61 27.20
CA ASN A 190 -34.17 5.11 26.43
C ASN A 190 -34.78 6.18 25.51
N ALA A 191 -34.87 7.42 25.99
CA ALA A 191 -35.33 8.53 25.18
C ALA A 191 -34.33 8.83 24.05
N MET A 192 -33.02 8.82 24.33
CA MET A 192 -31.98 9.03 23.32
C MET A 192 -32.00 7.96 22.22
N LEU A 193 -32.11 6.69 22.60
CA LEU A 193 -32.24 5.56 21.66
C LEU A 193 -33.52 5.63 20.82
N PHE A 194 -34.59 6.24 21.34
CA PHE A 194 -35.82 6.47 20.60
C PHE A 194 -35.69 7.65 19.61
N TYR A 195 -35.12 8.78 20.05
CA TYR A 195 -35.07 10.00 19.25
C TYR A 195 -33.98 9.99 18.18
N LEU A 196 -32.88 9.26 18.39
CA LEU A 196 -31.76 9.21 17.44
C LEU A 196 -32.18 8.64 16.06
N PRO A 197 -32.81 7.45 15.96
CA PRO A 197 -33.35 6.95 14.68
C PRO A 197 -34.30 7.92 13.99
N VAL A 198 -35.12 8.60 14.78
CA VAL A 198 -36.11 9.56 14.32
C VAL A 198 -35.43 10.81 13.75
N GLN A 199 -34.26 11.19 14.28
CA GLN A 199 -33.45 12.29 13.75
C GLN A 199 -32.82 11.92 12.43
N ILE A 200 -32.26 10.72 12.34
CA ILE A 200 -31.65 10.21 11.11
C ILE A 200 -32.71 10.19 9.98
N ASP A 201 -33.94 9.76 10.25
CA ASP A 201 -35.03 9.84 9.26
C ASP A 201 -35.34 11.27 8.78
N ALA A 202 -35.25 12.26 9.69
CA ALA A 202 -35.49 13.64 9.33
C ALA A 202 -34.33 14.23 8.52
N GLU A 203 -33.09 13.88 8.86
CA GLU A 203 -31.88 14.24 8.10
C GLU A 203 -31.90 13.58 6.69
N ASP A 204 -32.31 12.31 6.60
CA ASP A 204 -32.48 11.58 5.34
C ASP A 204 -33.59 12.15 4.45
N ARG A 205 -34.57 12.88 4.98
CA ARG A 205 -35.62 13.55 4.18
C ARG A 205 -35.27 14.98 3.79
N ALA A 206 -34.23 15.55 4.39
CA ALA A 206 -33.84 16.94 4.20
C ALA A 206 -33.30 17.20 2.80
N GLU A 207 -33.79 18.24 2.11
CA GLU A 207 -33.19 18.67 0.84
C GLU A 207 -31.78 19.26 1.07
N GLY A 208 -30.83 18.88 0.21
CA GLY A 208 -29.42 19.27 0.27
C GLY A 208 -28.49 18.12 0.64
N ASP A 209 -27.21 18.25 0.26
CA ASP A 209 -26.15 17.25 0.48
C ASP A 209 -25.62 17.35 1.92
N ARG A 210 -26.44 16.92 2.89
CA ARG A 210 -26.13 17.05 4.32
C ARG A 210 -25.65 15.73 4.87
N HIS A 211 -24.48 15.76 5.51
CA HIS A 211 -23.96 14.64 6.30
C HIS A 211 -24.89 14.32 7.48
N ILE A 212 -25.07 13.03 7.75
CA ILE A 212 -25.74 12.54 8.95
C ILE A 212 -24.90 12.94 10.16
N SER A 213 -25.50 13.65 11.11
CA SER A 213 -24.75 14.32 12.18
C SER A 213 -24.38 13.43 13.37
N CYS A 214 -24.75 12.15 13.30
CA CYS A 214 -24.63 11.16 14.38
C CYS A 214 -23.18 10.87 14.80
N ASP A 215 -22.25 10.84 13.85
CA ASP A 215 -20.83 10.54 14.08
C ASP A 215 -20.12 11.60 14.93
N ARG A 216 -20.37 12.87 14.63
CA ARG A 216 -19.69 14.02 15.22
C ARG A 216 -20.16 14.36 16.64
N LYS A 217 -21.26 13.76 17.11
CA LYS A 217 -21.98 14.20 18.31
C LYS A 217 -21.90 13.26 19.50
N LEU A 218 -21.70 11.96 19.24
CA LEU A 218 -22.04 10.95 20.22
C LEU A 218 -20.85 10.44 21.04
N GLY A 219 -19.59 10.69 20.64
CA GLY A 219 -18.39 10.45 21.46
C GLY A 219 -18.44 9.16 22.30
N GLN A 220 -18.55 9.29 23.63
CA GLN A 220 -18.56 8.16 24.56
C GLN A 220 -19.91 7.40 24.67
N CYS A 221 -20.95 7.81 23.94
CA CYS A 221 -22.26 7.16 23.95
C CYS A 221 -22.32 5.81 23.20
N TRP A 222 -21.27 5.45 22.44
CA TRP A 222 -21.23 4.28 21.56
C TRP A 222 -21.11 2.93 22.30
N ASP A 223 -22.11 2.60 23.11
CA ASP A 223 -22.26 1.28 23.73
C ASP A 223 -23.08 0.31 22.86
N ASP A 224 -23.23 -0.93 23.30
CA ASP A 224 -23.92 -1.98 22.54
C ASP A 224 -25.42 -1.70 22.31
N ASP A 225 -26.07 -0.94 23.20
CA ASP A 225 -27.49 -0.61 23.03
C ASP A 225 -27.68 0.47 21.97
N LEU A 226 -26.78 1.46 21.88
CA LEU A 226 -26.78 2.45 20.82
C LEU A 226 -26.47 1.81 19.47
N LYS A 227 -25.45 0.97 19.40
CA LYS A 227 -25.10 0.21 18.18
C LYS A 227 -26.28 -0.66 17.73
N ARG A 228 -26.96 -1.34 18.66
CA ARG A 228 -28.15 -2.15 18.37
C ARG A 228 -29.30 -1.29 17.84
N ALA A 229 -29.60 -0.16 18.47
CA ALA A 229 -30.67 0.72 18.02
C ALA A 229 -30.43 1.25 16.59
N LEU A 230 -29.19 1.64 16.27
CA LEU A 230 -28.81 2.07 14.92
C LEU A 230 -28.83 0.92 13.91
N HIS A 231 -28.36 -0.26 14.30
CA HIS A 231 -28.44 -1.45 13.46
C HIS A 231 -29.89 -1.81 13.14
N ASP A 232 -30.76 -1.92 14.14
CA ASP A 232 -32.16 -2.29 13.94
C ASP A 232 -32.84 -1.28 13.02
N LYS A 233 -32.51 0.02 13.19
CA LYS A 233 -32.97 1.06 12.28
C LYS A 233 -32.41 0.91 10.86
N LEU A 234 -31.12 0.62 10.70
CA LEU A 234 -30.51 0.35 9.39
C LEU A 234 -31.23 -0.77 8.65
N ILE A 235 -31.57 -1.87 9.35
CA ILE A 235 -32.30 -3.01 8.78
C ILE A 235 -33.73 -2.64 8.40
N GLU A 236 -34.45 -1.91 9.26
CA GLU A 236 -35.80 -1.42 8.99
C GLU A 236 -35.80 -0.48 7.76
N ALA A 237 -34.84 0.43 7.71
CA ALA A 237 -34.84 1.55 6.79
C ALA A 237 -34.07 1.32 5.48
N GLN A 238 -33.42 0.16 5.33
CA GLN A 238 -32.65 -0.19 4.13
C GLN A 238 -33.41 -0.04 2.81
N THR A 239 -34.75 -0.08 2.83
CA THR A 239 -35.60 0.02 1.64
C THR A 239 -36.04 1.43 1.29
N TYR A 240 -35.96 2.39 2.22
CA TYR A 240 -36.45 3.76 2.00
C TYR A 240 -35.41 4.86 2.26
N TRP A 241 -34.35 4.61 3.04
CA TRP A 241 -33.26 5.57 3.18
C TRP A 241 -32.53 5.81 1.86
N ARG A 242 -31.94 6.99 1.69
CA ARG A 242 -31.00 7.23 0.59
C ARG A 242 -29.77 6.32 0.70
N THR A 243 -29.05 6.18 -0.41
CA THR A 243 -27.80 5.42 -0.49
C THR A 243 -26.70 6.01 0.38
N THR A 244 -26.59 7.33 0.37
CA THR A 244 -25.68 8.09 1.24
C THR A 244 -25.95 7.88 2.73
N THR A 245 -27.21 7.91 3.18
CA THR A 245 -27.57 7.70 4.59
C THR A 245 -27.23 6.28 5.05
N PHE A 246 -27.60 5.28 4.26
CA PHE A 246 -27.29 3.89 4.57
C PHE A 246 -25.79 3.65 4.63
N ASP A 247 -25.02 4.20 3.68
CA ASP A 247 -23.57 4.11 3.65
C ASP A 247 -22.96 4.70 4.94
N GLN A 248 -23.32 5.94 5.28
CA GLN A 248 -22.81 6.60 6.48
C GLN A 248 -23.13 5.83 7.77
N ILE A 249 -24.36 5.35 7.94
CA ILE A 249 -24.74 4.58 9.14
C ILE A 249 -24.06 3.19 9.16
N ALA A 250 -23.96 2.51 8.02
CA ALA A 250 -23.26 1.23 7.92
C ALA A 250 -21.76 1.39 8.24
N ALA A 251 -21.11 2.42 7.68
CA ALA A 251 -19.72 2.76 7.96
C ALA A 251 -19.49 3.04 9.45
N LEU A 252 -20.37 3.82 10.10
CA LEU A 252 -20.27 4.09 11.53
C LEU A 252 -20.35 2.82 12.38
N LEU A 253 -21.28 1.92 12.06
CA LEU A 253 -21.42 0.65 12.77
C LEU A 253 -20.21 -0.26 12.55
N LEU A 254 -19.56 -0.20 11.38
CA LEU A 254 -18.31 -0.89 11.11
C LEU A 254 -17.12 -0.27 11.87
N ILE A 255 -16.99 1.06 11.91
CA ILE A 255 -15.98 1.80 12.67
C ILE A 255 -16.05 1.45 14.16
N HIS A 256 -17.26 1.31 14.69
CA HIS A 256 -17.50 0.91 16.08
C HIS A 256 -17.56 -0.61 16.29
N GLU A 257 -17.08 -1.40 15.31
CA GLU A 257 -16.88 -2.84 15.35
C GLU A 257 -18.15 -3.63 15.73
N TYR A 258 -19.34 -3.19 15.30
CA TYR A 258 -20.59 -3.87 15.61
C TYR A 258 -20.84 -5.09 14.72
N GLN A 259 -20.52 -6.27 15.27
CA GLN A 259 -20.53 -7.55 14.56
C GLN A 259 -21.85 -7.89 13.84
N PRO A 260 -23.06 -7.67 14.40
CA PRO A 260 -24.30 -7.97 13.70
C PRO A 260 -24.49 -7.20 12.39
N THR A 261 -24.03 -5.94 12.34
CA THR A 261 -24.07 -5.16 11.08
C THR A 261 -23.12 -5.76 10.06
N ARG A 262 -21.90 -6.12 10.49
CA ARG A 262 -20.93 -6.77 9.61
C ARG A 262 -21.50 -8.05 8.98
N GLU A 263 -22.21 -8.87 9.76
CA GLU A 263 -22.82 -10.11 9.26
C GLU A 263 -23.89 -9.86 8.20
N VAL A 264 -24.74 -8.84 8.38
CA VAL A 264 -25.72 -8.44 7.38
C VAL A 264 -25.05 -7.96 6.10
N LEU A 265 -24.05 -7.08 6.20
CA LEU A 265 -23.33 -6.55 5.04
C LEU A 265 -22.59 -7.67 4.29
N VAL A 266 -21.98 -8.61 5.00
CA VAL A 266 -21.39 -9.83 4.40
C VAL A 266 -22.44 -10.65 3.68
N GLY A 267 -23.64 -10.81 4.26
CA GLY A 267 -24.77 -11.49 3.61
C GLY A 267 -25.20 -10.81 2.31
N MET A 268 -25.24 -9.46 2.28
CA MET A 268 -25.53 -8.69 1.08
C MET A 268 -24.50 -8.96 -0.03
N VAL A 269 -23.21 -8.97 0.29
CA VAL A 269 -22.17 -9.27 -0.71
C VAL A 269 -22.22 -10.73 -1.18
N ARG A 270 -22.44 -11.70 -0.27
CA ARG A 270 -22.58 -13.12 -0.65
C ARG A 270 -23.73 -13.35 -1.61
N SER A 271 -24.84 -12.62 -1.46
CA SER A 271 -25.98 -12.72 -2.37
C SER A 271 -25.61 -12.34 -3.83
N VAL A 272 -24.58 -11.51 -4.03
CA VAL A 272 -24.02 -11.21 -5.36
C VAL A 272 -23.30 -12.43 -5.93
N THR A 273 -22.46 -13.09 -5.13
CA THR A 273 -21.77 -14.33 -5.51
C THR A 273 -22.76 -15.46 -5.83
N GLU A 274 -23.87 -15.53 -5.10
CA GLU A 274 -24.93 -16.53 -5.28
C GLU A 274 -25.89 -16.20 -6.45
N GLY A 275 -25.80 -15.00 -7.03
CA GLY A 275 -26.67 -14.57 -8.13
C GLY A 275 -28.12 -14.28 -7.71
N VAL A 276 -28.37 -14.06 -6.41
CA VAL A 276 -29.72 -13.83 -5.83
C VAL A 276 -29.83 -12.45 -5.17
N CYS A 277 -28.92 -11.53 -5.49
CA CYS A 277 -28.85 -10.22 -4.87
C CYS A 277 -30.11 -9.38 -5.13
N PRO A 278 -30.88 -9.01 -4.09
CA PRO A 278 -32.12 -8.26 -4.27
C PRO A 278 -31.88 -6.77 -4.56
N ASN A 279 -30.73 -6.22 -4.15
CA ASN A 279 -30.37 -4.83 -4.34
C ASN A 279 -28.85 -4.68 -4.51
N LEU A 280 -28.42 -4.52 -5.77
CA LEU A 280 -27.01 -4.45 -6.13
C LEU A 280 -26.33 -3.19 -5.57
N GLU A 281 -27.03 -2.05 -5.55
CA GLU A 281 -26.50 -0.78 -5.06
C GLU A 281 -26.17 -0.85 -3.56
N ARG A 282 -27.06 -1.47 -2.75
CA ARG A 282 -26.79 -1.72 -1.33
C ARG A 282 -25.64 -2.71 -1.12
N ALA A 283 -25.55 -3.75 -1.95
CA ALA A 283 -24.44 -4.70 -1.88
C ALA A 283 -23.10 -4.03 -2.25
N MET A 284 -23.09 -3.06 -3.17
CA MET A 284 -21.90 -2.28 -3.50
C MET A 284 -21.45 -1.41 -2.32
N ILE A 285 -22.38 -0.70 -1.68
CA ILE A 285 -22.11 0.10 -0.47
C ILE A 285 -21.58 -0.79 0.65
N ALA A 286 -22.24 -1.94 0.87
CA ALA A 286 -21.79 -2.94 1.85
C ALA A 286 -20.35 -3.41 1.57
N ALA A 287 -20.02 -3.70 0.31
CA ALA A 287 -18.68 -4.12 -0.09
C ALA A 287 -17.65 -3.00 0.12
N ALA A 288 -17.95 -1.77 -0.28
CA ALA A 288 -17.05 -0.63 -0.11
C ALA A 288 -16.76 -0.35 1.38
N GLY A 289 -17.80 -0.32 2.23
CA GLY A 289 -17.64 -0.17 3.67
C GLY A 289 -16.82 -1.31 4.31
N LEU A 290 -17.05 -2.55 3.87
CA LEU A 290 -16.26 -3.70 4.34
C LEU A 290 -14.78 -3.60 3.93
N ILE A 291 -14.47 -3.13 2.72
CA ILE A 291 -13.09 -2.87 2.27
C ILE A 291 -12.43 -1.79 3.14
N ALA A 292 -13.16 -0.71 3.42
CA ALA A 292 -12.65 0.43 4.19
C ALA A 292 -12.42 0.08 5.67
N HIS A 293 -13.27 -0.75 6.29
CA HIS A 293 -13.25 -0.94 7.74
C HIS A 293 -12.87 -2.36 8.21
N SER A 294 -12.74 -3.34 7.32
CA SER A 294 -12.22 -4.67 7.69
C SER A 294 -10.69 -4.69 7.63
N PRO A 295 -10.00 -5.40 8.56
CA PRO A 295 -8.54 -5.45 8.61
C PRO A 295 -7.91 -6.15 7.39
N ASP A 296 -8.63 -7.08 6.77
CA ASP A 296 -8.23 -7.84 5.58
C ASP A 296 -9.02 -7.40 4.32
N ALA A 297 -9.63 -6.22 4.37
CA ALA A 297 -10.59 -5.71 3.38
C ALA A 297 -11.75 -6.68 3.07
N ALA A 298 -12.05 -7.62 4.00
CA ALA A 298 -13.00 -8.70 3.80
C ALA A 298 -12.75 -9.51 2.52
N TRP A 299 -11.49 -9.65 2.11
CA TRP A 299 -11.09 -10.21 0.81
C TRP A 299 -11.79 -11.53 0.47
N SER A 300 -11.85 -12.45 1.43
CA SER A 300 -12.47 -13.78 1.25
C SER A 300 -13.96 -13.75 0.86
N ILE A 301 -14.64 -12.62 1.10
CA ILE A 301 -16.04 -12.39 0.78
C ILE A 301 -16.17 -11.52 -0.48
N ILE A 302 -15.40 -10.45 -0.58
CA ILE A 302 -15.50 -9.50 -1.69
C ILE A 302 -14.98 -10.11 -3.00
N TRP A 303 -13.83 -10.79 -2.95
CA TRP A 303 -13.16 -11.26 -4.16
C TRP A 303 -14.01 -12.25 -4.98
N PRO A 304 -14.68 -13.25 -4.38
CA PRO A 304 -15.62 -14.09 -5.13
C PRO A 304 -16.76 -13.30 -5.80
N ALA A 305 -17.30 -12.25 -5.16
CA ALA A 305 -18.35 -11.43 -5.75
C ALA A 305 -17.84 -10.64 -6.98
N VAL A 306 -16.64 -10.06 -6.90
CA VAL A 306 -15.95 -9.38 -8.01
C VAL A 306 -15.73 -10.31 -9.20
N LEU A 307 -15.31 -11.56 -8.95
CA LEU A 307 -15.07 -12.55 -10.00
C LEU A 307 -16.36 -13.08 -10.62
N THR A 308 -17.42 -13.27 -9.84
CA THR A 308 -18.71 -13.79 -10.34
C THR A 308 -19.48 -12.75 -11.15
N ASN A 309 -19.45 -11.47 -10.74
CA ASN A 309 -20.18 -10.40 -11.40
C ASN A 309 -19.23 -9.26 -11.80
N ARG A 310 -18.90 -9.22 -13.09
CA ARG A 310 -17.95 -8.26 -13.67
C ARG A 310 -18.39 -6.81 -13.50
N ASP A 311 -19.65 -6.50 -13.76
CA ASP A 311 -20.17 -5.12 -13.69
C ASP A 311 -20.16 -4.62 -12.24
N PHE A 312 -20.53 -5.49 -11.30
CA PHE A 312 -20.39 -5.21 -9.86
C PHE A 312 -18.93 -4.95 -9.48
N GLY A 313 -18.01 -5.80 -9.92
CA GLY A 313 -16.58 -5.66 -9.64
C GLY A 313 -16.00 -4.34 -10.19
N ARG A 314 -16.37 -3.98 -11.42
CA ARG A 314 -15.92 -2.75 -12.08
C ARG A 314 -16.39 -1.51 -11.31
N GLU A 315 -17.69 -1.41 -11.06
CA GLU A 315 -18.26 -0.25 -10.37
C GLU A 315 -17.79 -0.14 -8.91
N LEU A 316 -17.65 -1.28 -8.19
CA LEU A 316 -17.12 -1.31 -6.84
C LEU A 316 -15.69 -0.76 -6.78
N LEU A 317 -14.80 -1.26 -7.64
CA LEU A 317 -13.39 -0.87 -7.61
C LEU A 317 -13.17 0.57 -8.10
N MET A 318 -14.00 1.08 -9.03
CA MET A 318 -14.04 2.50 -9.38
C MET A 318 -14.48 3.36 -8.18
N SER A 319 -15.54 2.97 -7.47
CA SER A 319 -16.03 3.70 -6.30
C SER A 319 -15.00 3.71 -5.16
N VAL A 320 -14.32 2.59 -4.92
CA VAL A 320 -13.28 2.51 -3.89
C VAL A 320 -12.08 3.36 -4.29
N ALA A 321 -11.63 3.28 -5.54
CA ALA A 321 -10.48 4.05 -6.01
C ALA A 321 -10.72 5.58 -5.92
N ASP A 322 -11.91 6.04 -6.32
CA ASP A 322 -12.33 7.44 -6.22
C ASP A 322 -12.33 7.95 -4.77
N GLY A 323 -12.87 7.15 -3.84
CA GLY A 323 -12.92 7.48 -2.41
C GLY A 323 -11.56 7.51 -1.72
N LEU A 324 -10.52 6.88 -2.30
CA LEU A 324 -9.16 6.85 -1.73
C LEU A 324 -8.33 8.10 -2.03
N HIS A 325 -8.82 9.03 -2.86
CA HIS A 325 -8.07 10.24 -3.27
C HIS A 325 -6.63 9.91 -3.71
N HIS A 326 -6.47 8.86 -4.52
CA HIS A 326 -5.18 8.33 -5.02
C HIS A 326 -4.26 7.65 -3.97
N ASN A 327 -4.73 7.37 -2.74
CA ASN A 327 -3.94 6.66 -1.73
C ASN A 327 -4.16 5.14 -1.75
N ALA A 328 -3.60 4.45 -2.75
CA ALA A 328 -3.69 3.00 -2.88
C ALA A 328 -3.14 2.23 -1.65
N ALA A 329 -2.25 2.84 -0.86
CA ALA A 329 -1.61 2.20 0.28
C ALA A 329 -2.60 1.78 1.39
N GLU A 330 -3.73 2.48 1.52
CA GLU A 330 -4.73 2.18 2.55
C GLU A 330 -5.36 0.80 2.35
N VAL A 331 -5.77 0.47 1.12
CA VAL A 331 -6.24 -0.87 0.77
C VAL A 331 -5.06 -1.84 0.64
N ALA A 332 -3.95 -1.40 0.05
CA ALA A 332 -2.85 -2.30 -0.25
C ALA A 332 -2.19 -2.89 1.01
N SER A 333 -2.13 -2.11 2.09
CA SER A 333 -1.57 -2.55 3.37
C SER A 333 -2.36 -3.69 4.04
N LYS A 334 -3.65 -3.81 3.74
CA LYS A 334 -4.57 -4.83 4.28
C LYS A 334 -4.47 -6.18 3.58
N LEU A 335 -3.89 -6.21 2.39
CA LEU A 335 -3.83 -7.38 1.53
C LEU A 335 -2.43 -8.03 1.54
N THR A 336 -2.42 -9.35 1.40
CA THR A 336 -1.19 -10.12 1.19
C THR A 336 -0.63 -9.87 -0.22
N ASP A 337 0.65 -10.17 -0.43
CA ASP A 337 1.32 -9.96 -1.72
C ASP A 337 0.62 -10.70 -2.87
N GLY A 338 0.16 -11.93 -2.63
CA GLY A 338 -0.59 -12.70 -3.63
C GLY A 338 -1.93 -12.06 -3.98
N GLN A 339 -2.70 -11.61 -2.99
CA GLN A 339 -3.98 -10.94 -3.20
C GLN A 339 -3.83 -9.61 -3.95
N LEU A 340 -2.76 -8.85 -3.67
CA LEU A 340 -2.43 -7.65 -4.44
C LEU A 340 -2.10 -7.97 -5.89
N GLY A 341 -1.36 -9.06 -6.12
CA GLY A 341 -1.09 -9.57 -7.47
C GLY A 341 -2.38 -9.91 -8.22
N ASP A 342 -3.29 -10.64 -7.58
CA ASP A 342 -4.61 -11.00 -8.14
C ASP A 342 -5.44 -9.75 -8.48
N LEU A 343 -5.50 -8.78 -7.56
CA LEU A 343 -6.21 -7.51 -7.77
C LEU A 343 -5.60 -6.70 -8.92
N PHE A 344 -4.26 -6.59 -8.95
CA PHE A 344 -3.55 -5.90 -10.02
C PHE A 344 -3.84 -6.53 -11.39
N VAL A 345 -3.75 -7.87 -11.50
CA VAL A 345 -4.01 -8.58 -12.75
C VAL A 345 -5.45 -8.37 -13.21
N TRP A 346 -6.41 -8.39 -12.30
CA TRP A 346 -7.81 -8.14 -12.62
C TRP A 346 -8.02 -6.70 -13.12
N LEU A 347 -7.48 -5.70 -12.42
CA LEU A 347 -7.58 -4.30 -12.81
C LEU A 347 -6.89 -4.01 -14.13
N ALA A 348 -5.72 -4.61 -14.40
CA ALA A 348 -5.02 -4.44 -15.68
C ALA A 348 -5.79 -5.03 -16.86
N LYS A 349 -6.61 -6.06 -16.64
CA LYS A 349 -7.50 -6.63 -17.66
C LYS A 349 -8.76 -5.78 -17.85
N GLU A 350 -9.33 -5.26 -16.76
CA GLU A 350 -10.57 -4.48 -16.79
C GLU A 350 -10.36 -3.03 -17.25
N PHE A 351 -9.19 -2.47 -16.95
CA PHE A 351 -8.72 -1.16 -17.36
C PHE A 351 -7.36 -1.33 -18.07
N PRO A 352 -7.35 -1.70 -19.37
CA PRO A 352 -6.10 -1.94 -20.10
C PRO A 352 -5.28 -0.67 -20.30
N TYR A 353 -3.95 -0.78 -20.18
CA TYR A 353 -3.01 0.32 -20.42
C TYR A 353 -3.12 0.90 -21.84
N SER A 354 -3.51 0.10 -22.83
CA SER A 354 -3.72 0.56 -24.20
C SER A 354 -4.91 1.51 -24.38
N GLN A 355 -5.76 1.64 -23.36
CA GLN A 355 -6.91 2.54 -23.33
C GLN A 355 -6.70 3.72 -22.36
N ASP A 356 -5.51 3.86 -21.79
CA ASP A 356 -5.19 4.98 -20.92
C ASP A 356 -5.23 6.28 -21.73
N ARG A 357 -5.86 7.31 -21.18
CA ARG A 357 -6.02 8.61 -21.84
C ARG A 357 -4.80 9.47 -21.52
N GLU A 358 -4.29 10.18 -22.52
CA GLU A 358 -3.33 11.25 -22.28
C GLU A 358 -4.09 12.51 -21.84
N HIS A 359 -3.80 12.98 -20.62
CA HIS A 359 -4.37 14.21 -20.09
C HIS A 359 -3.34 15.34 -20.22
N ASP A 360 -3.60 16.31 -21.08
CA ASP A 360 -2.76 17.50 -21.26
C ASP A 360 -3.20 18.64 -20.31
N GLY A 361 -2.29 19.13 -19.47
CA GLY A 361 -2.52 20.30 -18.61
C GLY A 361 -3.23 19.99 -17.29
N VAL A 362 -4.00 20.95 -16.77
CA VAL A 362 -4.79 20.76 -15.53
C VAL A 362 -6.11 20.09 -15.89
N TYR A 363 -6.36 18.91 -15.32
CA TYR A 363 -7.60 18.17 -15.49
C TYR A 363 -8.09 17.62 -14.14
N SER A 364 -9.37 17.26 -14.06
CA SER A 364 -10.02 16.71 -12.88
C SER A 364 -10.34 15.23 -13.09
N PRO A 365 -9.71 14.31 -12.35
CA PRO A 365 -9.96 12.88 -12.49
C PRO A 365 -11.41 12.46 -12.35
N ASP A 366 -11.85 11.59 -13.26
CA ASP A 366 -13.11 10.86 -13.11
C ASP A 366 -12.87 9.52 -12.38
N ARG A 367 -13.94 8.76 -12.14
CA ARG A 367 -13.86 7.47 -11.43
C ARG A 367 -13.13 6.39 -12.22
N ASP A 368 -13.10 6.47 -13.56
CA ASP A 368 -12.36 5.53 -14.42
C ASP A 368 -10.86 5.83 -14.32
N ASP A 369 -10.49 7.11 -14.36
CA ASP A 369 -9.12 7.55 -14.18
C ASP A 369 -8.59 7.17 -12.78
N SER A 370 -9.41 7.34 -11.73
CA SER A 370 -9.07 6.92 -10.37
C SER A 370 -8.78 5.41 -10.29
N ALA A 371 -9.53 4.57 -11.00
CA ALA A 371 -9.29 3.13 -11.04
C ALA A 371 -7.98 2.76 -11.75
N ARG A 372 -7.58 3.52 -12.78
CA ARG A 372 -6.29 3.35 -13.47
C ARG A 372 -5.12 3.78 -12.59
N ASP A 373 -5.24 4.90 -11.90
CA ASP A 373 -4.25 5.32 -10.90
C ASP A 373 -4.11 4.29 -9.78
N PHE A 374 -5.23 3.71 -9.33
CA PHE A 374 -5.22 2.66 -8.33
C PHE A 374 -4.50 1.40 -8.82
N ARG A 375 -4.74 0.95 -10.07
CA ARG A 375 -4.01 -0.14 -10.72
C ARG A 375 -2.49 0.09 -10.68
N ASP A 376 -2.06 1.29 -11.04
CA ASP A 376 -0.63 1.64 -11.12
C ASP A 376 0.01 1.78 -9.73
N GLY A 377 -0.76 2.33 -8.77
CA GLY A 377 -0.40 2.42 -7.37
C GLY A 377 -0.20 1.06 -6.70
N LEU A 378 -1.04 0.06 -7.03
CA LEU A 378 -0.89 -1.31 -6.52
C LEU A 378 0.40 -1.98 -6.99
N LEU A 379 0.76 -1.83 -8.26
CA LEU A 379 2.02 -2.37 -8.77
C LEU A 379 3.22 -1.69 -8.13
N SER A 380 3.17 -0.37 -8.02
CA SER A 380 4.20 0.42 -7.32
C SER A 380 4.35 -0.01 -5.86
N PHE A 381 3.23 -0.30 -5.18
CA PHE A 381 3.25 -0.80 -3.80
C PHE A 381 3.89 -2.20 -3.69
N LEU A 382 3.52 -3.13 -4.59
CA LEU A 382 4.11 -4.47 -4.67
C LEU A 382 5.63 -4.43 -4.89
N GLU A 383 6.09 -3.59 -5.82
CA GLU A 383 7.51 -3.42 -6.13
C GLU A 383 8.29 -2.88 -4.92
N ASN A 384 7.70 -1.91 -4.20
CA ASN A 384 8.33 -1.26 -3.06
C ASN A 384 8.25 -2.06 -1.76
N ARG A 385 7.35 -3.04 -1.64
CA ARG A 385 7.27 -3.91 -0.44
C ARG A 385 8.58 -4.66 -0.22
N GLY A 386 9.23 -5.07 -1.31
CA GLY A 386 10.53 -5.73 -1.32
C GLY A 386 10.56 -7.00 -0.47
N THR A 387 9.51 -7.81 -0.59
CA THR A 387 9.42 -9.15 0.01
C THR A 387 9.59 -10.21 -1.07
N PRO A 388 10.05 -11.43 -0.74
CA PRO A 388 10.08 -12.52 -1.71
C PRO A 388 8.70 -12.85 -2.29
N ALA A 389 7.65 -12.72 -1.48
CA ALA A 389 6.27 -12.94 -1.93
C ALA A 389 5.78 -11.84 -2.88
N SER A 390 6.20 -10.58 -2.72
CA SER A 390 5.87 -9.52 -3.68
C SER A 390 6.56 -9.73 -5.02
N VAL A 391 7.81 -10.21 -5.02
CA VAL A 391 8.51 -10.63 -6.25
C VAL A 391 7.74 -11.74 -6.95
N GLN A 392 7.33 -12.78 -6.23
CA GLN A 392 6.56 -13.89 -6.80
C GLN A 392 5.22 -13.43 -7.39
N ALA A 393 4.51 -12.51 -6.72
CA ALA A 393 3.26 -11.97 -7.21
C ALA A 393 3.44 -11.17 -8.53
N ILE A 394 4.51 -10.36 -8.63
CA ILE A 394 4.82 -9.61 -9.85
C ILE A 394 5.26 -10.56 -10.98
N GLU A 395 5.98 -11.64 -10.67
CA GLU A 395 6.33 -12.68 -11.65
C GLU A 395 5.08 -13.36 -12.22
N GLN A 396 4.15 -13.76 -11.35
CA GLN A 396 2.87 -14.35 -11.78
C GLN A 396 2.02 -13.37 -12.60
N ALA A 397 2.04 -12.09 -12.25
CA ALA A 397 1.38 -11.04 -13.03
C ALA A 397 2.01 -10.88 -14.42
N ALA A 398 3.35 -10.92 -14.52
CA ALA A 398 4.08 -10.84 -15.78
C ALA A 398 3.83 -12.06 -16.69
N GLU A 399 3.63 -13.25 -16.10
CA GLU A 399 3.21 -14.44 -16.85
C GLU A 399 1.76 -14.32 -17.35
N SER A 400 0.87 -13.77 -16.52
CA SER A 400 -0.56 -13.63 -16.82
C SER A 400 -0.89 -12.51 -17.80
N LEU A 401 -0.02 -11.50 -17.91
CA LEU A 401 -0.14 -10.30 -18.75
C LEU A 401 1.06 -10.21 -19.70
N SER A 402 1.29 -11.27 -20.46
CA SER A 402 2.46 -11.42 -21.33
C SER A 402 2.61 -10.33 -22.40
N GLU A 403 1.53 -9.61 -22.71
CA GLU A 403 1.49 -8.46 -23.60
C GLU A 403 2.15 -7.20 -23.01
N LEU A 404 2.33 -7.13 -21.69
CA LEU A 404 2.98 -6.03 -20.99
C LEU A 404 4.48 -6.35 -20.77
N ASP A 405 5.27 -6.31 -21.85
CA ASP A 405 6.70 -6.68 -21.84
C ASP A 405 7.51 -5.93 -20.75
N TRP A 406 7.11 -4.71 -20.40
CA TRP A 406 7.76 -3.88 -19.40
C TRP A 406 7.67 -4.46 -17.97
N LEU A 407 6.68 -5.32 -17.67
CA LEU A 407 6.59 -6.00 -16.36
C LEU A 407 7.82 -6.85 -16.04
N ARG A 408 8.51 -7.38 -17.06
CA ARG A 408 9.79 -8.09 -16.85
C ARG A 408 10.86 -7.20 -16.24
N SER A 409 10.86 -5.91 -16.60
CA SER A 409 11.75 -4.93 -15.99
C SER A 409 11.33 -4.64 -14.55
N THR A 410 10.03 -4.55 -14.28
CA THR A 410 9.48 -4.40 -12.91
C THR A 410 9.86 -5.59 -12.02
N VAL A 411 9.85 -6.83 -12.52
CA VAL A 411 10.36 -8.01 -11.79
C VAL A 411 11.82 -7.83 -11.38
N VAL A 412 12.66 -7.28 -12.27
CA VAL A 412 14.07 -7.03 -11.98
C VAL A 412 14.22 -5.99 -10.86
N GLU A 413 13.46 -4.90 -10.91
CA GLU A 413 13.50 -3.88 -9.85
C GLU A 413 12.94 -4.40 -8.52
N ALA A 414 11.84 -5.15 -8.54
CA ALA A 414 11.29 -5.81 -7.36
C ALA A 414 12.30 -6.78 -6.72
N ARG A 415 13.02 -7.58 -7.52
CA ARG A 415 14.10 -8.45 -7.05
C ARG A 415 15.23 -7.65 -6.40
N LYS A 416 15.64 -6.52 -7.00
CA LYS A 416 16.65 -5.62 -6.41
C LYS A 416 16.17 -5.06 -5.07
N ASN A 417 14.91 -4.63 -4.98
CA ASN A 417 14.33 -4.09 -3.75
C ASN A 417 14.23 -5.16 -2.67
N ALA A 418 13.82 -6.38 -3.02
CA ALA A 418 13.80 -7.51 -2.11
C ALA A 418 15.21 -7.82 -1.58
N LEU A 419 16.20 -7.96 -2.48
CA LEU A 419 17.59 -8.16 -2.08
C LEU A 419 18.10 -7.06 -1.15
N ARG A 420 17.81 -5.79 -1.43
CA ARG A 420 18.21 -4.66 -0.57
C ARG A 420 17.60 -4.74 0.83
N ARG A 421 16.33 -5.15 0.93
CA ARG A 421 15.60 -5.22 2.21
C ARG A 421 15.88 -6.47 3.01
N THR A 422 16.16 -7.60 2.34
CA THR A 422 16.42 -8.89 2.99
C THR A 422 17.91 -9.20 3.16
N TRP A 423 18.80 -8.35 2.63
CA TRP A 423 20.25 -8.53 2.75
C TRP A 423 20.67 -8.58 4.22
N LYS A 424 21.23 -9.73 4.61
CA LYS A 424 21.94 -9.90 5.88
C LYS A 424 23.44 -9.94 5.57
N PRO A 425 24.26 -9.04 6.16
CA PRO A 425 25.71 -9.10 6.00
C PRO A 425 26.26 -10.39 6.62
N CYS A 426 27.35 -10.94 6.06
CA CYS A 426 28.09 -12.00 6.72
C CYS A 426 28.65 -11.48 8.06
N THR A 427 28.60 -12.32 9.09
CA THR A 427 29.23 -11.99 10.37
C THR A 427 30.75 -11.94 10.22
N PRO A 428 31.48 -11.22 11.09
CA PRO A 428 32.94 -11.23 11.07
C PRO A 428 33.55 -12.64 11.19
N ALA A 429 32.90 -13.54 11.94
CA ALA A 429 33.34 -14.93 12.08
C ALA A 429 33.20 -15.72 10.77
N GLU A 430 32.05 -15.61 10.10
CA GLU A 430 31.82 -16.23 8.77
C GLU A 430 32.77 -15.66 7.72
N PHE A 431 33.00 -14.34 7.75
CA PHE A 431 33.96 -13.69 6.86
C PHE A 431 35.39 -14.21 7.07
N LEU A 432 35.83 -14.31 8.33
CA LEU A 432 37.16 -14.86 8.66
C LEU A 432 37.28 -16.33 8.24
N GLN A 433 36.23 -17.12 8.43
CA GLN A 433 36.20 -18.53 8.03
C GLN A 433 36.34 -18.69 6.51
N VAL A 434 35.67 -17.85 5.72
CA VAL A 434 35.81 -17.79 4.25
C VAL A 434 37.23 -17.35 3.83
N THR A 435 37.85 -16.40 4.55
CA THR A 435 39.18 -15.87 4.19
C THR A 435 40.35 -16.75 4.59
N THR A 436 40.16 -17.67 5.57
CA THR A 436 41.24 -18.48 6.16
C THR A 436 41.42 -19.85 5.51
N GLN A 437 40.49 -20.29 4.66
CA GLN A 437 40.59 -21.52 3.89
C GLN A 437 40.68 -21.21 2.38
N PRO A 438 41.86 -21.41 1.74
CA PRO A 438 42.06 -21.14 0.30
C PRO A 438 41.12 -21.90 -0.66
N GLY A 439 40.39 -22.91 -0.16
CA GLY A 439 39.40 -23.70 -0.91
C GLY A 439 37.94 -23.32 -0.66
N THR A 440 37.61 -22.52 0.37
CA THR A 440 36.23 -22.11 0.66
C THR A 440 35.96 -20.72 0.07
N ARG A 441 35.94 -20.62 -1.25
CA ARG A 441 35.32 -19.44 -1.86
C ARG A 441 33.82 -19.56 -1.68
N LEU A 442 33.22 -18.54 -1.07
CA LEU A 442 31.77 -18.41 -0.99
C LEU A 442 31.21 -18.35 -2.42
N VAL A 443 30.33 -19.28 -2.78
CA VAL A 443 29.62 -19.30 -4.08
C VAL A 443 28.23 -18.75 -3.86
N ARG A 444 27.94 -17.56 -4.41
CA ARG A 444 26.64 -16.87 -4.33
C ARG A 444 25.92 -16.77 -5.66
N ASN A 445 26.65 -16.90 -6.77
CA ASN A 445 26.13 -16.82 -8.12
C ASN A 445 26.93 -17.71 -9.08
N ALA A 446 26.45 -17.83 -10.33
CA ALA A 446 27.08 -18.67 -11.34
C ALA A 446 28.47 -18.19 -11.80
N GLN A 447 28.76 -16.87 -11.75
CA GLN A 447 30.09 -16.34 -12.06
C GLN A 447 31.11 -16.79 -11.01
N GLU A 448 30.76 -16.69 -9.72
CA GLU A 448 31.60 -17.15 -8.62
C GLU A 448 31.83 -18.68 -8.69
N LEU A 449 30.81 -19.45 -9.08
CA LEU A 449 30.96 -20.89 -9.34
C LEU A 449 31.95 -21.16 -10.48
N GLN A 450 31.85 -20.41 -11.59
CA GLN A 450 32.75 -20.56 -12.74
C GLN A 450 34.21 -20.27 -12.36
N ASP A 451 34.46 -19.22 -11.57
CA ASP A 451 35.80 -18.84 -11.10
C ASP A 451 36.38 -19.89 -10.13
N VAL A 452 35.54 -20.50 -9.29
CA VAL A 452 35.91 -21.62 -8.43
C VAL A 452 36.32 -22.83 -9.27
N LEU A 453 35.55 -23.14 -10.32
CA LEU A 453 35.84 -24.25 -11.21
C LEU A 453 37.14 -24.06 -11.98
N MET A 454 37.41 -22.87 -12.52
CA MET A 454 38.69 -22.59 -13.17
C MET A 454 39.87 -22.76 -12.23
N ALA A 455 39.75 -22.28 -10.98
CA ALA A 455 40.79 -22.45 -9.99
C ALA A 455 41.00 -23.92 -9.60
N ALA A 456 39.92 -24.70 -9.49
CA ALA A 456 39.98 -26.14 -9.23
C ALA A 456 40.64 -26.91 -10.38
N ILE A 457 40.25 -26.63 -11.64
CA ILE A 457 40.86 -27.24 -12.83
C ILE A 457 42.36 -26.90 -12.90
N GLY A 458 42.76 -25.66 -12.56
CA GLY A 458 44.16 -25.28 -12.47
C GLY A 458 44.95 -26.12 -11.45
N ARG A 459 44.36 -26.45 -10.28
CA ARG A 459 44.99 -27.35 -9.30
C ARG A 459 45.03 -28.79 -9.79
N LEU A 460 44.03 -29.24 -10.54
CA LEU A 460 44.05 -30.56 -11.18
C LEU A 460 45.18 -30.65 -12.22
N GLU A 461 45.42 -29.61 -13.01
CA GLU A 461 46.58 -29.55 -13.91
C GLU A 461 47.91 -29.71 -13.15
N VAL A 462 48.05 -29.09 -11.97
CA VAL A 462 49.23 -29.29 -11.12
C VAL A 462 49.40 -30.77 -10.71
N LYS A 463 48.30 -31.50 -10.44
CA LYS A 463 48.36 -32.96 -10.15
C LYS A 463 48.80 -33.79 -11.36
N LEU A 464 48.39 -33.41 -12.58
CA LEU A 464 48.85 -34.10 -13.81
C LEU A 464 50.37 -33.99 -13.97
N GLN A 465 50.94 -32.86 -13.57
CA GLN A 465 52.32 -32.46 -13.84
C GLN A 465 53.23 -32.39 -12.59
N GLY A 466 52.76 -32.88 -11.45
CA GLY A 466 53.44 -32.79 -10.15
C GLY A 466 54.59 -33.78 -9.97
N GLU A 467 55.08 -33.91 -8.72
CA GLU A 467 56.16 -34.85 -8.36
C GLU A 467 55.79 -36.32 -8.64
N THR A 468 54.55 -36.70 -8.33
CA THR A 468 53.93 -37.96 -8.74
C THR A 468 52.91 -37.64 -9.83
N PRO A 469 53.31 -37.60 -11.12
CA PRO A 469 52.44 -37.12 -12.18
C PRO A 469 51.26 -38.05 -12.39
N ALA A 470 50.04 -37.50 -12.37
CA ALA A 470 48.82 -38.23 -12.71
C ALA A 470 48.56 -38.28 -14.24
N ALA A 471 49.40 -37.62 -15.05
CA ALA A 471 49.29 -37.67 -16.51
C ALA A 471 49.15 -39.09 -17.09
N PRO A 472 49.89 -40.13 -16.64
CA PRO A 472 49.73 -41.51 -17.14
C PRO A 472 48.32 -42.08 -17.03
N ASP A 473 47.48 -41.59 -16.12
CA ASP A 473 46.07 -42.04 -15.99
C ASP A 473 45.25 -41.75 -17.26
N LEU A 474 45.67 -40.76 -18.05
CA LEU A 474 45.04 -40.33 -19.29
C LEU A 474 45.67 -40.92 -20.56
N TRP A 475 46.60 -41.87 -20.41
CA TRP A 475 47.29 -42.53 -21.51
C TRP A 475 47.18 -44.05 -21.43
N ASP A 476 47.09 -44.69 -22.59
CA ASP A 476 47.23 -46.14 -22.75
C ASP A 476 48.64 -46.45 -23.26
N GLN A 477 49.37 -47.30 -22.52
CA GLN A 477 50.68 -47.77 -22.95
C GLN A 477 50.51 -48.87 -24.01
N THR A 478 50.91 -48.58 -25.25
CA THR A 478 50.77 -49.48 -26.39
C THR A 478 52.03 -50.29 -26.69
N ASP A 479 53.21 -49.77 -26.30
CA ASP A 479 54.47 -50.50 -26.37
C ASP A 479 55.16 -50.49 -24.99
N ARG A 480 55.55 -51.66 -24.52
CA ARG A 480 56.19 -51.89 -23.21
C ARG A 480 57.69 -52.20 -23.33
N THR A 481 58.24 -52.09 -24.53
CA THR A 481 59.66 -52.32 -24.78
C THR A 481 60.46 -51.23 -24.07
N ARG A 482 61.32 -51.64 -23.13
CA ARG A 482 62.08 -50.73 -22.27
C ARG A 482 62.96 -49.79 -23.11
N GLY A 483 62.73 -48.48 -23.01
CA GLY A 483 63.42 -47.45 -23.78
C GLY A 483 62.81 -47.15 -25.16
N GLN A 484 61.71 -47.80 -25.52
CA GLN A 484 60.89 -47.51 -26.71
C GLN A 484 59.39 -47.49 -26.35
N GLU A 485 59.07 -47.12 -25.12
CA GLU A 485 57.68 -47.08 -24.66
C GLU A 485 56.88 -46.08 -25.50
N LYS A 486 55.77 -46.56 -26.05
CA LYS A 486 54.83 -45.75 -26.82
C LYS A 486 53.50 -45.70 -26.13
N PHE A 487 52.90 -44.52 -26.14
CA PHE A 487 51.63 -44.26 -25.48
C PHE A 487 50.65 -43.63 -26.47
N ARG A 488 49.37 -43.87 -26.23
CA ARG A 488 48.27 -43.23 -26.96
C ARG A 488 47.32 -42.56 -25.96
N PRO A 489 46.80 -41.35 -26.23
CA PRO A 489 45.84 -40.72 -25.33
C PRO A 489 44.58 -41.58 -25.19
N LYS A 490 43.98 -41.57 -23.99
CA LYS A 490 42.60 -42.04 -23.82
C LYS A 490 41.63 -41.05 -24.47
N ASP A 491 40.38 -41.47 -24.65
CA ASP A 491 39.35 -40.64 -25.30
C ASP A 491 38.91 -39.45 -24.40
N GLU A 492 38.06 -38.58 -24.97
CA GLU A 492 37.54 -37.41 -24.26
C GLU A 492 36.63 -37.77 -23.08
N ASN A 493 36.02 -38.96 -23.11
CA ASN A 493 35.24 -39.46 -21.98
C ASN A 493 36.13 -39.70 -20.76
N HIS A 494 37.31 -40.29 -20.95
CA HIS A 494 38.26 -40.49 -19.86
C HIS A 494 38.81 -39.19 -19.29
N LEU A 495 39.07 -38.18 -20.14
CA LEU A 495 39.43 -36.83 -19.67
C LEU A 495 38.30 -36.23 -18.82
N SER A 496 37.05 -36.33 -19.29
CA SER A 496 35.87 -35.83 -18.59
C SER A 496 35.68 -36.53 -17.24
N ASP A 497 35.85 -37.85 -17.19
CA ASP A 497 35.74 -38.64 -15.95
C ASP A 497 36.86 -38.34 -14.95
N TRP A 498 38.06 -38.04 -15.44
CA TRP A 498 39.17 -37.63 -14.60
C TRP A 498 38.93 -36.24 -14.01
N ILE A 499 38.47 -35.28 -14.82
CA ILE A 499 38.10 -33.94 -14.36
C ILE A 499 36.94 -34.01 -13.37
N LYS A 500 35.88 -34.78 -13.66
CA LYS A 500 34.73 -34.96 -12.77
C LYS A 500 35.16 -35.43 -11.37
N ARG A 501 35.93 -36.53 -11.30
CA ARG A 501 36.41 -37.08 -10.03
C ARG A 501 37.27 -36.06 -9.27
N GLY A 502 38.19 -35.40 -9.99
CA GLY A 502 39.03 -34.36 -9.41
C GLY A 502 38.22 -33.19 -8.85
N LEU A 503 37.19 -32.73 -9.56
CA LEU A 503 36.30 -31.67 -9.09
C LEU A 503 35.41 -32.12 -7.91
N GLU A 504 34.90 -33.35 -7.92
CA GLU A 504 34.16 -33.92 -6.78
C GLU A 504 35.00 -33.92 -5.50
N ASP A 505 36.28 -34.28 -5.60
CA ASP A 505 37.21 -34.29 -4.47
C ASP A 505 37.57 -32.86 -4.01
N GLU A 506 37.84 -31.94 -4.93
CA GLU A 506 38.21 -30.55 -4.62
C GLU A 506 37.04 -29.73 -4.04
N LEU A 507 35.80 -30.05 -4.41
CA LEU A 507 34.60 -29.30 -4.03
C LEU A 507 33.78 -29.97 -2.93
N LYS A 508 34.30 -31.07 -2.38
CA LYS A 508 33.64 -31.85 -1.34
C LYS A 508 33.36 -30.99 -0.10
N GLY A 509 32.10 -31.00 0.34
CA GLY A 509 31.65 -30.26 1.53
C GLY A 509 31.17 -28.82 1.26
N LEU A 510 31.22 -28.34 0.01
CA LEU A 510 30.76 -26.99 -0.36
C LEU A 510 29.31 -26.93 -0.87
N GLY A 511 28.55 -28.03 -0.80
CA GLY A 511 27.18 -28.08 -1.35
C GLY A 511 27.13 -27.99 -2.89
N ILE A 512 28.25 -28.28 -3.56
CA ILE A 512 28.39 -28.29 -5.02
C ILE A 512 28.30 -29.73 -5.51
N VAL A 513 27.40 -29.98 -6.46
CA VAL A 513 27.18 -31.28 -7.11
C VAL A 513 27.77 -31.24 -8.51
N VAL A 514 28.65 -32.18 -8.81
CA VAL A 514 29.25 -32.37 -10.15
C VAL A 514 28.61 -33.61 -10.79
N ALA A 515 27.83 -33.42 -11.83
CA ALA A 515 27.14 -34.49 -12.55
C ALA A 515 27.64 -34.59 -13.99
N ARG A 516 27.45 -35.77 -14.60
CA ARG A 516 27.67 -36.02 -16.03
C ARG A 516 26.36 -36.49 -16.63
N GLU A 517 26.03 -36.08 -17.85
CA GLU A 517 24.87 -36.66 -18.55
C GLU A 517 25.11 -38.15 -18.82
N VAL A 518 24.11 -38.98 -18.50
CA VAL A 518 24.14 -40.42 -18.76
C VAL A 518 23.31 -40.68 -20.03
N GLU A 519 23.90 -41.35 -21.02
CA GLU A 519 23.16 -41.89 -22.17
C GLU A 519 22.09 -42.88 -21.68
N ILE A 520 20.86 -42.41 -21.49
CA ILE A 520 19.70 -43.27 -21.28
C ILE A 520 19.00 -43.42 -22.63
N ARG A 521 19.57 -44.25 -23.53
CA ARG A 521 18.89 -45.08 -24.55
C ARG A 521 19.90 -45.64 -25.55
N ARG A 522 20.15 -46.96 -25.47
CA ARG A 522 20.45 -47.75 -26.68
C ARG A 522 19.16 -47.80 -27.50
N GLY A 523 19.06 -46.92 -28.51
CA GLY A 523 17.93 -46.87 -29.44
C GLY A 523 18.42 -46.42 -30.81
N GLU A 524 18.22 -47.27 -31.80
CA GLU A 524 18.70 -47.19 -33.18
C GLU A 524 18.42 -45.83 -33.85
N GLY A 525 19.49 -45.16 -34.27
CA GLY A 525 19.44 -43.93 -35.05
C GLY A 525 20.84 -43.35 -35.20
N VAL A 526 21.27 -43.13 -36.44
CA VAL A 526 22.63 -42.70 -36.79
C VAL A 526 22.94 -41.32 -36.18
N GLY A 527 23.62 -41.34 -35.04
CA GLY A 527 24.14 -40.17 -34.34
C GLY A 527 24.90 -40.63 -33.10
N THR A 528 26.15 -41.05 -33.27
CA THR A 528 27.06 -41.43 -32.18
C THR A 528 27.27 -40.22 -31.25
N GLY A 529 26.54 -40.19 -30.13
CA GLY A 529 26.59 -39.13 -29.13
C GLY A 529 27.70 -39.36 -28.12
N GLU A 530 28.88 -38.78 -28.36
CA GLU A 530 29.91 -38.69 -27.32
C GLU A 530 29.48 -37.63 -26.28
N ALA A 531 28.93 -38.07 -25.15
CA ALA A 531 28.43 -37.19 -24.09
C ALA A 531 29.57 -36.67 -23.19
N THR A 532 30.45 -35.80 -23.69
CA THR A 532 31.65 -35.28 -22.99
C THR A 532 31.38 -34.22 -21.91
N ASP A 533 30.13 -33.98 -21.57
CA ASP A 533 29.72 -32.73 -20.91
C ASP A 533 29.55 -32.92 -19.40
N ILE A 534 30.12 -31.99 -18.63
CA ILE A 534 30.08 -31.99 -17.17
C ILE A 534 29.17 -30.85 -16.70
N HIS A 535 28.14 -31.19 -15.95
CA HIS A 535 27.19 -30.25 -15.37
C HIS A 535 27.53 -30.03 -13.91
N VAL A 536 27.94 -28.81 -13.56
CA VAL A 536 28.19 -28.43 -12.17
C VAL A 536 27.05 -27.59 -11.66
N THR A 537 26.43 -28.00 -10.55
CA THR A 537 25.36 -27.27 -9.88
C THR A 537 25.77 -26.94 -8.45
N ALA A 538 25.65 -25.68 -8.05
CA ALA A 538 25.81 -25.27 -6.65
C ALA A 538 24.48 -24.81 -6.06
N MET A 539 24.26 -25.13 -4.79
CA MET A 539 23.16 -24.60 -4.00
C MET A 539 23.61 -23.28 -3.36
N VAL A 540 22.94 -22.17 -3.70
CA VAL A 540 23.22 -20.85 -3.13
C VAL A 540 22.04 -20.40 -2.28
N PRO A 541 22.24 -19.62 -1.20
CA PRO A 541 21.12 -19.10 -0.42
C PRO A 541 20.14 -18.34 -1.30
N GLY A 542 18.85 -18.70 -1.26
CA GLY A 542 17.79 -18.01 -1.97
C GLY A 542 17.30 -16.76 -1.23
N LEU A 543 16.30 -16.09 -1.79
CA LEU A 543 15.71 -14.86 -1.22
C LEU A 543 15.05 -15.06 0.16
N THR A 544 14.70 -16.30 0.51
CA THR A 544 14.09 -16.68 1.79
C THR A 544 15.04 -17.56 2.62
N GLU A 545 15.02 -17.33 3.93
CA GLU A 545 15.82 -18.10 4.90
C GLU A 545 15.40 -19.59 4.86
N GLY A 546 16.37 -20.47 4.61
CA GLY A 546 16.13 -21.91 4.44
C GLY A 546 15.80 -22.37 3.02
N ASN A 547 15.61 -21.45 2.07
CA ASN A 547 15.48 -21.78 0.65
C ASN A 547 16.83 -21.65 -0.06
N PHE A 548 17.06 -22.48 -1.07
CA PHE A 548 18.30 -22.51 -1.84
C PHE A 548 18.01 -22.46 -3.32
N ASP A 549 18.60 -21.48 -4.00
CA ASP A 549 18.60 -21.39 -5.45
C ASP A 549 19.70 -22.28 -6.04
N ARG A 550 19.51 -22.67 -7.30
CA ARG A 550 20.47 -23.50 -8.03
C ARG A 550 21.17 -22.66 -9.09
N VAL A 551 22.49 -22.58 -9.00
CA VAL A 551 23.32 -21.98 -10.05
C VAL A 551 24.07 -23.09 -10.77
N ARG A 552 24.23 -22.95 -12.09
CA ARG A 552 24.80 -23.99 -12.96
C ARG A 552 25.93 -23.44 -13.83
N VAL A 553 26.94 -24.28 -14.05
CA VAL A 553 28.03 -24.06 -15.03
C VAL A 553 28.21 -25.37 -15.81
N ILE A 554 28.30 -25.27 -17.13
CA ILE A 554 28.52 -26.43 -18.02
C ILE A 554 29.97 -26.44 -18.50
N ILE A 555 30.64 -27.59 -18.41
CA ILE A 555 32.00 -27.78 -18.92
C ILE A 555 31.95 -28.72 -20.14
N GLU A 556 32.39 -28.22 -21.28
CA GLU A 556 32.55 -29.00 -22.52
C GLU A 556 34.02 -29.40 -22.65
N ALA A 557 34.33 -30.70 -22.61
CA ALA A 557 35.70 -31.20 -22.71
C ALA A 557 36.03 -31.75 -24.11
N LYS A 558 37.19 -31.38 -24.66
CA LYS A 558 37.72 -31.88 -25.94
C LYS A 558 39.21 -32.24 -25.86
N GLY A 559 39.62 -33.22 -26.67
CA GLY A 559 41.03 -33.54 -26.86
C GLY A 559 41.64 -32.62 -27.91
N CYS A 560 42.93 -32.32 -27.79
CA CYS A 560 43.65 -31.48 -28.77
C CYS A 560 43.63 -32.01 -30.23
N TRP A 561 43.16 -33.24 -30.46
CA TRP A 561 42.98 -33.86 -31.78
C TRP A 561 41.56 -33.77 -32.36
N HIS A 562 40.59 -33.18 -31.62
CA HIS A 562 39.19 -33.21 -32.00
C HIS A 562 38.94 -32.41 -33.30
N THR A 563 38.12 -32.96 -34.21
CA THR A 563 37.92 -32.37 -35.56
C THR A 563 37.24 -31.01 -35.54
N LYS A 564 36.42 -30.75 -34.50
CA LYS A 564 35.72 -29.48 -34.30
C LYS A 564 36.36 -28.62 -33.20
N LEU A 565 37.63 -28.83 -32.86
CA LEU A 565 38.28 -28.14 -31.74
C LEU A 565 38.11 -26.60 -31.80
N ASN A 566 38.23 -25.99 -32.99
CA ASN A 566 38.11 -24.54 -33.15
C ASN A 566 36.66 -24.02 -33.24
N THR A 567 35.67 -24.90 -33.39
CA THR A 567 34.27 -24.51 -33.62
C THR A 567 33.32 -25.04 -32.55
N ALA A 568 33.72 -26.05 -31.77
CA ALA A 568 32.90 -26.69 -30.74
C ALA A 568 32.52 -25.73 -29.62
N MET A 569 33.39 -24.79 -29.24
CA MET A 569 33.06 -23.77 -28.24
C MET A 569 31.81 -22.95 -28.65
N GLN A 570 31.70 -22.57 -29.92
CA GLN A 570 30.53 -21.83 -30.41
C GLN A 570 29.35 -22.77 -30.72
N THR A 571 29.61 -23.88 -31.40
CA THR A 571 28.55 -24.74 -31.97
C THR A 571 27.94 -25.71 -30.95
N GLN A 572 28.71 -26.16 -29.96
CA GLN A 572 28.26 -27.09 -28.93
C GLN A 572 27.98 -26.34 -27.63
N LEU A 573 29.00 -25.74 -27.00
CA LEU A 573 28.83 -25.08 -25.71
C LEU A 573 27.82 -23.93 -25.78
N VAL A 574 28.02 -22.95 -26.68
CA VAL A 574 27.13 -21.77 -26.77
C VAL A 574 25.79 -22.10 -27.45
N ALA A 575 25.81 -22.60 -28.68
CA ALA A 575 24.60 -22.68 -29.50
C ALA A 575 23.64 -23.82 -29.10
N ARG A 576 24.15 -24.87 -28.45
CA ARG A 576 23.35 -26.03 -28.02
C ARG A 576 23.20 -26.02 -26.50
N TYR A 577 24.26 -26.23 -25.74
CA TYR A 577 24.13 -26.52 -24.31
C TYR A 577 23.64 -25.33 -23.47
N LEU A 578 24.20 -24.14 -23.64
CA LEU A 578 23.78 -22.97 -22.88
C LEU A 578 22.34 -22.55 -23.23
N LYS A 579 21.97 -22.65 -24.51
CA LYS A 579 20.61 -22.34 -24.98
C LYS A 579 19.57 -23.36 -24.50
N ASP A 580 19.86 -24.65 -24.59
CA ASP A 580 18.91 -25.73 -24.28
C ASP A 580 18.73 -25.91 -22.75
N ASN A 581 19.75 -25.58 -21.94
CA ASN A 581 19.72 -25.76 -20.49
C ASN A 581 19.36 -24.49 -19.69
N GLN A 582 18.93 -23.42 -20.36
CA GLN A 582 18.72 -22.09 -19.75
C GLN A 582 19.91 -21.66 -18.87
N CYS A 583 21.13 -21.96 -19.32
CA CYS A 583 22.37 -21.68 -18.59
C CYS A 583 23.15 -20.60 -19.32
N GLN A 584 23.74 -19.65 -18.60
CA GLN A 584 24.51 -18.54 -19.19
C GLN A 584 26.03 -18.71 -19.02
N TYR A 585 26.49 -19.71 -18.28
CA TYR A 585 27.88 -19.85 -17.84
C TYR A 585 28.48 -21.17 -18.32
N GLY A 586 29.59 -21.11 -19.04
CA GLY A 586 30.24 -22.26 -19.65
C GLY A 586 31.77 -22.25 -19.55
N ILE A 587 32.38 -23.43 -19.49
CA ILE A 587 33.83 -23.61 -19.54
C ILE A 587 34.17 -24.55 -20.71
N TYR A 588 35.03 -24.09 -21.62
CA TYR A 588 35.58 -24.92 -22.69
C TYR A 588 36.93 -25.50 -22.26
N LEU A 589 36.98 -26.81 -22.01
CA LEU A 589 38.15 -27.51 -21.52
C LEU A 589 38.83 -28.28 -22.65
N VAL A 590 40.13 -28.06 -22.84
CA VAL A 590 40.94 -28.79 -23.82
C VAL A 590 42.04 -29.57 -23.11
N GLY A 591 42.06 -30.89 -23.28
CA GLY A 591 43.20 -31.73 -22.88
C GLY A 591 44.31 -31.66 -23.93
N TRP A 592 45.51 -31.24 -23.53
CA TRP A 592 46.67 -31.11 -24.41
C TRP A 592 47.67 -32.23 -24.18
N TYR A 593 47.90 -33.06 -25.21
CA TYR A 593 48.63 -34.33 -25.10
C TYR A 593 49.94 -34.37 -25.89
N VAL A 594 50.32 -33.29 -26.58
CA VAL A 594 51.45 -33.29 -27.51
C VAL A 594 52.79 -33.49 -26.77
N CYS A 595 53.34 -34.71 -26.86
CA CYS A 595 54.63 -35.07 -26.27
C CYS A 595 55.38 -36.11 -27.13
N PRO A 596 56.71 -36.27 -26.94
CA PRO A 596 57.52 -37.26 -27.67
C PRO A 596 57.06 -38.71 -27.50
N GLN A 597 56.50 -39.06 -26.34
CA GLN A 597 56.05 -40.41 -25.98
C GLN A 597 54.76 -40.84 -26.71
N TRP A 598 54.07 -39.91 -27.38
CA TRP A 598 52.89 -40.21 -28.19
C TRP A 598 53.29 -40.99 -29.45
N ASP A 599 52.77 -42.21 -29.60
CA ASP A 599 52.93 -43.05 -30.78
C ASP A 599 52.66 -42.31 -32.11
N ASP A 600 53.69 -42.18 -32.95
CA ASP A 600 53.61 -41.54 -34.28
C ASP A 600 52.64 -42.23 -35.24
N SER A 601 52.28 -43.50 -34.98
CA SER A 601 51.29 -44.22 -35.79
C SER A 601 49.84 -43.91 -35.40
N ASP A 602 49.60 -43.17 -34.31
CA ASP A 602 48.26 -42.74 -33.92
C ASP A 602 47.76 -41.59 -34.81
N TYR A 603 46.71 -41.85 -35.57
CA TYR A 603 46.11 -40.88 -36.50
C TYR A 603 45.70 -39.56 -35.80
N ARG A 604 45.41 -39.59 -34.50
CA ARG A 604 45.03 -38.42 -33.71
C ARG A 604 46.17 -37.40 -33.60
N LYS A 605 47.42 -37.86 -33.57
CA LYS A 605 48.60 -36.98 -33.50
C LYS A 605 48.70 -36.05 -34.70
N GLY A 606 48.35 -36.56 -35.89
CA GLY A 606 48.30 -35.78 -37.14
C GLY A 606 47.14 -34.79 -37.23
N ARG A 607 46.13 -34.88 -36.35
CA ARG A 607 44.98 -33.95 -36.32
C ARG A 607 45.17 -32.77 -35.39
N VAL A 608 46.21 -32.79 -34.55
CA VAL A 608 46.47 -31.71 -33.60
C VAL A 608 46.90 -30.46 -34.38
N PRO A 609 46.37 -29.27 -34.05
CA PRO A 609 46.86 -28.01 -34.61
C PRO A 609 48.37 -27.84 -34.36
N ARG A 610 49.08 -27.22 -35.29
CA ARG A 610 50.50 -26.86 -35.13
C ARG A 610 50.66 -25.65 -34.21
N TRP A 611 50.26 -25.81 -32.96
CA TRP A 611 50.34 -24.80 -31.90
C TRP A 611 51.20 -25.29 -30.75
N SER A 612 51.87 -24.38 -30.06
CA SER A 612 52.35 -24.64 -28.70
C SER A 612 51.18 -24.70 -27.72
N LEU A 613 51.43 -25.22 -26.51
CA LEU A 613 50.44 -25.20 -25.43
C LEU A 613 49.98 -23.76 -25.12
N GLU A 614 50.93 -22.81 -25.09
CA GLU A 614 50.71 -21.39 -24.84
C GLU A 614 49.91 -20.73 -25.97
N GLU A 615 50.20 -21.07 -27.22
CA GLU A 615 49.42 -20.60 -28.37
C GLU A 615 47.99 -21.14 -28.33
N ALA A 616 47.79 -22.40 -27.96
CA ALA A 616 46.47 -22.98 -27.77
C ALA A 616 45.69 -22.24 -26.67
N ARG A 617 46.32 -22.00 -25.50
CA ARG A 617 45.73 -21.23 -24.39
C ARG A 617 45.30 -19.83 -24.85
N GLY A 618 46.18 -19.10 -25.52
CA GLY A 618 45.90 -17.74 -25.98
C GLY A 618 44.81 -17.68 -27.04
N ASN A 619 44.73 -18.65 -27.95
CA ASN A 619 43.71 -18.69 -28.99
C ASN A 619 42.32 -19.01 -28.43
N PHE A 620 42.19 -20.04 -27.58
CA PHE A 620 40.90 -20.37 -26.98
C PHE A 620 40.41 -19.29 -26.00
N GLN A 621 41.32 -18.63 -25.29
CA GLN A 621 40.95 -17.51 -24.42
C GLN A 621 40.33 -16.36 -25.22
N LYS A 622 40.96 -15.94 -26.32
CA LYS A 622 40.41 -14.90 -27.21
C LYS A 622 39.05 -15.30 -27.81
N GLN A 623 38.88 -16.58 -28.14
CA GLN A 623 37.61 -17.09 -28.64
C GLN A 623 36.52 -17.02 -27.56
N ALA A 624 36.82 -17.43 -26.32
CA ALA A 624 35.90 -17.38 -25.19
C ALA A 624 35.49 -15.93 -24.86
N GLU A 625 36.44 -14.99 -24.87
CA GLU A 625 36.19 -13.55 -24.71
C GLU A 625 35.27 -13.02 -25.82
N HIS A 626 35.50 -13.42 -27.07
CA HIS A 626 34.65 -13.00 -28.19
C HIS A 626 33.22 -13.54 -28.12
N LEU A 627 33.04 -14.75 -27.58
CA LEU A 627 31.75 -15.41 -27.43
C LEU A 627 30.98 -14.98 -26.16
N SER A 628 31.64 -14.36 -25.21
CA SER A 628 31.04 -13.82 -23.97
C SER A 628 30.27 -12.52 -24.26
N LYS A 629 29.16 -12.62 -25.00
CA LYS A 629 28.27 -11.51 -25.39
C LYS A 629 26.83 -11.83 -25.06
N GLY A 630 25.99 -10.79 -24.93
CA GLY A 630 24.54 -10.97 -24.74
C GLY A 630 24.16 -11.66 -23.43
N GLY A 631 24.94 -11.44 -22.36
CA GLY A 631 24.72 -12.05 -21.04
C GLY A 631 25.35 -13.43 -20.85
N LEU A 632 26.06 -13.97 -21.84
CA LEU A 632 26.84 -15.21 -21.70
C LEU A 632 28.22 -14.93 -21.10
N SER A 633 28.68 -15.83 -20.22
CA SER A 633 30.03 -15.84 -19.66
C SER A 633 30.73 -17.15 -20.01
N ILE A 634 31.69 -17.08 -20.94
CA ILE A 634 32.45 -18.24 -21.44
C ILE A 634 33.90 -18.09 -21.01
N GLN A 635 34.43 -19.13 -20.37
CA GLN A 635 35.85 -19.25 -20.07
C GLN A 635 36.44 -20.47 -20.78
N SER A 636 37.75 -20.44 -21.04
CA SER A 636 38.45 -21.58 -21.66
C SER A 636 39.67 -21.97 -20.84
N VAL A 637 39.95 -23.27 -20.76
CA VAL A 637 41.13 -23.81 -20.09
C VAL A 637 41.76 -24.91 -20.93
N VAL A 638 43.08 -24.85 -21.11
CA VAL A 638 43.85 -25.91 -21.77
C VAL A 638 44.75 -26.56 -20.73
N VAL A 639 44.42 -27.80 -20.36
CA VAL A 639 45.13 -28.58 -19.34
C VAL A 639 46.25 -29.40 -19.97
N ASN A 640 47.44 -29.30 -19.40
CA ASN A 640 48.61 -30.03 -19.83
C ASN A 640 48.56 -31.50 -19.35
N ALA A 641 48.22 -32.40 -20.27
CA ALA A 641 48.16 -33.84 -20.06
C ALA A 641 49.37 -34.59 -20.65
N THR A 642 50.48 -33.90 -20.96
CA THR A 642 51.68 -34.54 -21.53
C THR A 642 52.36 -35.49 -20.55
N LEU A 643 52.91 -36.59 -21.05
CA LEU A 643 53.85 -37.43 -20.31
C LEU A 643 55.21 -36.72 -20.19
N ARG A 644 55.91 -36.96 -19.07
CA ARG A 644 57.25 -36.42 -18.80
C ARG A 644 58.32 -37.49 -18.89
#